data_AF-W6KCX2-F1
#
_entry.id   AF-W6KCX2-F1
#
_cell.length_a   1.000
_cell.length_b   1.000
_cell.length_c   1.000
_cell.angle_alpha   90.00
_cell.angle_beta   90.00
_cell.angle_gamma   90.00
#
_symmetry.space_group_name_H-M   'P 1'
#
loop_
_entity.id
_entity.type
_entity.pdbx_description
1 polymer ?
#
loop_
_entity_poly.entity_id
_entity_poly.type
_entity_poly.pdbx_seq_one_letter_code
_entity_poly.pdbx_strand_id
1 'polypeptide(L)'
;MADTIHEDAVDQRRIRNLIWGGLAILTAIAIVGVFFAYRFVDSERLRAQQEWQIRLGIVADGRAAAVAEWIDGNFAVIEDLTINESLQLYLTELAMSDWDRLSVTDEAAQAGYMLNLLVATAEKEGFASPLSMAAETSNVGQAGLAGLALIAATGDALAVTPGMPAFDERLIAAFDAALLGKPTLIDMFPSQAGPVTMGFALPVYGLQDDPEGKGIGVVMGIRVVDEDLFKRLKQPGEVAKTAETYMVRADGNTVTYLSPLADGSEPLQRSLALDTPQLGAAFGLKTPGGFTVGRDYSGAQALVTARAIDNTPWTLIRKVSRDEALAQVDERLNTIFTVFILLIVGILITLVAVWRHGTSVRAAQAAKKFQIAAERFENMVKFMRVVTDSQPTEIMAVDAEGRLTFANKTAADIAGMEKDDMMGKTMSSIFGPVKAGTYAEINGRVIENFKAEKALRTFHDDDGNPYWYRSAHVPLRGDRDYPPASLTILDDITDLTLETERSKRRLLQLVDTLVGVVDRRDPYSANHSSRVAEVALAVSEEMGLNEVSRSTAELAGRLMNLGKIFIPTELLTKSGQLTDEERDLLARSVEVSADMIEKVEFEGPVVDTLRQIDEAWDGSGPRGLKGEDIVAPARVVNLANAFVGMLSPRAYRGAFTFEKVEGILMEEAERKFDRKAVLALVHYLENKDGRETWAHFREDPTGT
;
A
#
# COMPACT_ATOMS: atom_id res chain seq x y z
N MET A 1 7.01 5.22 -20.46
CA MET A 1 7.68 5.80 -19.28
C MET A 1 6.77 6.77 -18.52
N ALA A 2 5.90 7.54 -19.19
CA ALA A 2 4.89 8.38 -18.52
C ALA A 2 3.79 7.56 -17.82
N ASP A 3 3.29 6.47 -18.44
CA ASP A 3 2.23 5.63 -17.83
C ASP A 3 2.69 4.90 -16.55
N THR A 4 3.93 4.41 -16.51
CA THR A 4 4.49 3.74 -15.33
C THR A 4 4.73 4.69 -14.15
N ILE A 5 5.06 5.97 -14.41
CA ILE A 5 5.18 7.01 -13.37
C ILE A 5 3.80 7.40 -12.83
N HIS A 6 2.77 7.37 -13.67
CA HIS A 6 1.41 7.70 -13.26
C HIS A 6 0.78 6.61 -12.40
N GLU A 7 1.06 5.35 -12.70
CA GLU A 7 0.57 4.18 -11.96
C GLU A 7 1.15 4.10 -10.54
N ASP A 8 2.47 4.32 -10.38
CA ASP A 8 3.14 4.36 -9.08
C ASP A 8 2.64 5.51 -8.18
N ALA A 9 2.31 6.67 -8.77
CA ALA A 9 1.79 7.82 -8.03
C ALA A 9 0.35 7.59 -7.53
N VAL A 10 -0.49 6.90 -8.31
CA VAL A 10 -1.86 6.54 -7.93
C VAL A 10 -1.86 5.52 -6.79
N ASP A 11 -0.94 4.55 -6.82
CA ASP A 11 -0.84 3.51 -5.80
C ASP A 11 -0.33 4.07 -4.46
N GLN A 12 0.63 5.01 -4.48
CA GLN A 12 1.04 5.74 -3.27
C GLN A 12 -0.11 6.55 -2.66
N ARG A 13 -0.95 7.18 -3.49
CA ARG A 13 -2.09 7.98 -3.01
C ARG A 13 -3.17 7.09 -2.38
N ARG A 14 -3.47 5.93 -2.98
CA ARG A 14 -4.42 4.95 -2.43
C ARG A 14 -3.97 4.39 -1.09
N ILE A 15 -2.70 4.04 -0.96
CA ILE A 15 -2.15 3.48 0.29
C ILE A 15 -2.11 4.54 1.39
N ARG A 16 -1.70 5.76 1.06
CA ARG A 16 -1.75 6.87 2.01
C ARG A 16 -3.18 7.09 2.50
N ASN A 17 -4.17 7.06 1.61
CA ASN A 17 -5.57 7.21 1.98
C ASN A 17 -6.08 6.03 2.83
N LEU A 18 -5.63 4.80 2.56
CA LEU A 18 -5.93 3.63 3.40
C LEU A 18 -5.35 3.76 4.82
N ILE A 19 -4.12 4.26 4.95
CA ILE A 19 -3.47 4.47 6.26
C ILE A 19 -4.18 5.59 7.03
N TRP A 20 -4.43 6.73 6.39
CA TRP A 20 -5.18 7.83 7.02
C TRP A 20 -6.61 7.44 7.35
N GLY A 21 -7.26 6.63 6.50
CA GLY A 21 -8.57 6.05 6.77
C GLY A 21 -8.55 5.11 7.98
N GLY A 22 -7.57 4.21 8.04
CA GLY A 22 -7.38 3.31 9.19
C GLY A 22 -7.09 4.06 10.49
N LEU A 23 -6.24 5.09 10.43
CA LEU A 23 -5.94 5.95 11.57
C LEU A 23 -7.17 6.74 12.03
N ALA A 24 -7.96 7.27 11.10
CA ALA A 24 -9.20 7.98 11.41
C ALA A 24 -10.24 7.06 12.08
N ILE A 25 -10.40 5.82 11.57
CA ILE A 25 -11.28 4.82 12.18
C ILE A 25 -10.80 4.46 13.59
N LEU A 26 -9.50 4.21 13.78
CA LEU A 26 -8.92 3.94 15.11
C LEU A 26 -9.16 5.09 16.08
N THR A 27 -8.98 6.33 15.62
CA THR A 27 -9.22 7.52 16.43
C THR A 27 -10.69 7.65 16.79
N ALA A 28 -11.61 7.38 15.85
CA ALA A 28 -13.04 7.38 16.11
C ALA A 28 -13.43 6.30 17.13
N ILE A 29 -12.91 5.07 17.00
CA ILE A 29 -13.13 3.98 17.96
C ILE A 29 -12.59 4.38 19.35
N ALA A 30 -11.42 5.01 19.41
CA ALA A 30 -10.84 5.47 20.65
C ALA A 30 -11.73 6.52 21.35
N ILE A 31 -12.19 7.53 20.62
CA ILE A 31 -13.07 8.59 21.15
C ILE A 31 -14.39 7.99 21.64
N VAL A 32 -15.02 7.12 20.84
CA VAL A 32 -16.28 6.47 21.20
C VAL A 32 -16.09 5.54 22.41
N GLY A 33 -15.01 4.77 22.45
CA GLY A 33 -14.69 3.89 23.59
C GLY A 33 -14.45 4.65 24.88
N VAL A 34 -13.71 5.77 24.84
CA VAL A 34 -13.51 6.67 25.99
C VAL A 34 -14.85 7.25 26.47
N PHE A 35 -15.71 7.69 25.55
CA PHE A 35 -17.03 8.20 25.87
C PHE A 35 -17.91 7.15 26.58
N PHE A 36 -17.96 5.92 26.07
CA PHE A 36 -18.72 4.84 26.69
C PHE A 36 -18.12 4.39 28.03
N ALA A 37 -16.80 4.35 28.16
CA ALA A 37 -16.13 4.04 29.43
C ALA A 37 -16.47 5.08 30.52
N TYR A 38 -16.43 6.37 30.16
CA TYR A 38 -16.82 7.44 31.07
C TYR A 38 -18.29 7.31 31.50
N ARG A 39 -19.20 7.11 30.53
CA ARG A 39 -20.64 6.89 30.81
C ARG A 39 -20.90 5.68 31.68
N PHE A 40 -20.20 4.57 31.43
CA PHE A 40 -20.34 3.35 32.22
C PHE A 40 -19.94 3.60 33.67
N VAL A 41 -18.82 4.28 33.92
CA VAL A 41 -18.38 4.44 35.31
C VAL A 41 -19.15 5.53 36.04
N ASP A 42 -19.62 6.56 35.36
CA ASP A 42 -20.55 7.51 35.98
C ASP A 42 -21.81 6.79 36.49
N SER A 43 -22.31 5.81 35.73
CA SER A 43 -23.42 4.96 36.17
C SER A 43 -23.06 4.04 37.33
N GLU A 44 -21.86 3.48 37.37
CA GLU A 44 -21.38 2.65 38.48
C GLU A 44 -21.13 3.47 39.76
N ARG A 45 -20.64 4.71 39.64
CA ARG A 45 -20.48 5.64 40.78
C ARG A 45 -21.83 5.96 41.41
N LEU A 46 -22.86 6.24 40.59
CA LEU A 46 -24.21 6.47 41.07
C LEU A 46 -24.77 5.25 41.81
N ARG A 47 -24.57 4.04 41.28
CA ARG A 47 -24.96 2.79 41.95
C ARG A 47 -24.23 2.59 43.27
N ALA A 48 -22.91 2.76 43.28
CA ALA A 48 -22.10 2.64 44.50
C ALA A 48 -22.52 3.67 45.57
N GLN A 49 -22.85 4.91 45.17
CA GLN A 49 -23.40 5.90 46.10
C GLN A 49 -24.75 5.47 46.69
N GLN A 50 -25.63 4.87 45.89
CA GLN A 50 -26.91 4.32 46.38
C GLN A 50 -26.70 3.15 47.36
N GLU A 51 -25.78 2.24 47.06
CA GLU A 51 -25.43 1.15 47.99
C GLU A 51 -24.89 1.68 49.31
N TRP A 52 -23.99 2.68 49.25
CA TRP A 52 -23.49 3.35 50.45
C TRP A 52 -24.58 4.13 51.18
N GLN A 53 -25.50 4.78 50.49
CA GLN A 53 -26.65 5.45 51.11
C GLN A 53 -27.45 4.46 51.96
N ILE A 54 -27.74 3.26 51.43
CA ILE A 54 -28.46 2.21 52.16
C ILE A 54 -27.63 1.74 53.37
N ARG A 55 -26.34 1.43 53.16
CA ARG A 55 -25.45 0.90 54.20
C ARG A 55 -25.25 1.88 55.36
N LEU A 56 -24.97 3.15 55.04
CA LEU A 56 -24.84 4.21 56.03
C LEU A 56 -26.17 4.46 56.73
N GLY A 57 -27.28 4.42 56.00
CA GLY A 57 -28.62 4.58 56.54
C GLY A 57 -28.93 3.55 57.62
N ILE A 58 -28.77 2.26 57.31
CA ILE A 58 -29.01 1.16 58.27
C ILE A 58 -28.19 1.33 59.55
N VAL A 59 -26.91 1.70 59.44
CA VAL A 59 -26.06 1.94 60.61
C VAL A 59 -26.53 3.18 61.37
N ALA A 60 -26.83 4.28 60.68
CA ALA A 60 -27.31 5.51 61.30
C ALA A 60 -28.62 5.30 62.06
N ASP A 61 -29.56 4.53 61.50
CA ASP A 61 -30.83 4.14 62.15
C ASP A 61 -30.55 3.35 63.43
N GLY A 62 -29.70 2.32 63.37
CA GLY A 62 -29.34 1.52 64.54
C GLY A 62 -28.58 2.30 65.62
N ARG A 63 -27.71 3.25 65.23
CA ARG A 63 -26.98 4.10 66.18
C ARG A 63 -27.87 5.19 66.80
N ALA A 64 -28.77 5.78 66.03
CA ALA A 64 -29.74 6.75 66.54
C ALA A 64 -30.69 6.10 67.54
N ALA A 65 -31.20 4.89 67.24
CA ALA A 65 -32.00 4.11 68.17
C ALA A 65 -31.23 3.78 69.46
N ALA A 66 -29.95 3.41 69.38
CA ALA A 66 -29.13 3.14 70.56
C ALA A 66 -28.92 4.38 71.44
N VAL A 67 -28.81 5.58 70.85
CA VAL A 67 -28.74 6.84 71.59
C VAL A 67 -30.08 7.19 72.22
N ALA A 68 -31.18 7.03 71.49
CA ALA A 68 -32.54 7.23 72.01
C ALA A 68 -32.83 6.30 73.20
N GLU A 69 -32.52 5.00 73.07
CA GLU A 69 -32.67 4.01 74.14
C GLU A 69 -31.84 4.39 75.40
N TRP A 70 -30.66 4.97 75.21
CA TRP A 70 -29.85 5.46 76.31
C TRP A 70 -30.49 6.67 77.02
N ILE A 71 -31.07 7.61 76.26
CA ILE A 71 -31.81 8.76 76.81
C ILE A 71 -33.05 8.28 77.57
N ASP A 72 -33.83 7.39 76.96
CA ASP A 72 -35.04 6.83 77.56
C ASP A 72 -34.72 6.05 78.84
N GLY A 73 -33.62 5.28 78.85
CA GLY A 73 -33.16 4.59 80.05
C GLY A 73 -32.81 5.55 81.20
N ASN A 74 -32.28 6.73 80.91
CA ASN A 74 -32.04 7.76 81.92
C ASN A 74 -33.35 8.39 82.42
N PHE A 75 -34.33 8.63 81.54
CA PHE A 75 -35.65 9.07 81.96
C PHE A 75 -36.33 8.02 82.85
N ALA A 76 -36.24 6.73 82.51
CA ALA A 76 -36.81 5.64 83.30
C ALA A 76 -36.25 5.60 84.74
N VAL A 77 -34.95 5.88 84.92
CA VAL A 77 -34.35 5.97 86.26
C VAL A 77 -34.96 7.11 87.08
N ILE A 78 -35.20 8.26 86.46
CA ILE A 78 -35.85 9.40 87.13
C ILE A 78 -37.34 9.07 87.36
N GLU A 79 -37.99 8.42 86.42
CA GLU A 79 -39.40 8.02 86.50
C GLU A 79 -39.62 7.07 87.68
N ASP A 80 -38.78 6.05 87.84
CA ASP A 80 -38.79 5.11 88.96
C ASP A 80 -38.70 5.82 90.33
N LEU A 81 -37.97 6.94 90.41
CA LEU A 81 -37.93 7.79 91.61
C LEU A 81 -39.23 8.58 91.79
N THR A 82 -39.80 9.14 90.71
CA THR A 82 -41.05 9.93 90.79
C THR A 82 -42.27 9.09 91.14
N ILE A 83 -42.28 7.79 90.80
CA ILE A 83 -43.36 6.86 91.13
C ILE A 83 -43.10 6.07 92.42
N ASN A 84 -41.98 6.34 93.12
CA ASN A 84 -41.68 5.69 94.39
C ASN A 84 -42.72 6.09 95.46
N GLU A 85 -43.45 5.11 95.99
CA GLU A 85 -44.55 5.35 96.94
C GLU A 85 -44.12 6.15 98.18
N SER A 86 -42.90 5.91 98.68
CA SER A 86 -42.39 6.62 99.87
C SER A 86 -42.06 8.09 99.56
N LEU A 87 -41.55 8.36 98.36
CA LEU A 87 -41.26 9.71 97.88
C LEU A 87 -42.56 10.49 97.60
N GLN A 88 -43.53 9.85 96.94
CA GLN A 88 -44.83 10.44 96.68
C GLN A 88 -45.60 10.74 97.99
N LEU A 89 -45.56 9.83 98.96
CA LEU A 89 -46.20 10.03 100.26
C LEU A 89 -45.57 11.21 101.01
N TYR A 90 -44.23 11.27 101.08
CA TYR A 90 -43.51 12.38 101.72
C TYR A 90 -43.86 13.74 101.10
N LEU A 91 -43.86 13.83 99.77
CA LEU A 91 -44.25 15.04 99.07
C LEU A 91 -45.72 15.39 99.23
N THR A 92 -46.61 14.39 99.29
CA THR A 92 -48.04 14.60 99.52
C THR A 92 -48.30 15.16 100.93
N GLU A 93 -47.63 14.62 101.96
CA GLU A 93 -47.72 15.14 103.33
C GLU A 93 -47.21 16.59 103.43
N LEU A 94 -46.07 16.90 102.80
CA LEU A 94 -45.54 18.26 102.72
C LEU A 94 -46.46 19.23 101.97
N ALA A 95 -47.05 18.79 100.85
CA ALA A 95 -47.97 19.62 100.07
C ALA A 95 -49.26 19.90 100.86
N MET A 96 -49.77 18.93 101.63
CA MET A 96 -50.92 19.09 102.51
C MET A 96 -50.63 20.00 103.71
N SER A 97 -49.36 20.12 104.12
CA SER A 97 -48.92 20.97 105.23
C SER A 97 -48.49 22.38 104.81
N ASP A 98 -48.89 22.82 103.61
CA ASP A 98 -48.49 24.11 103.01
C ASP A 98 -46.96 24.29 102.99
N TRP A 99 -46.24 23.18 102.74
CA TRP A 99 -44.78 23.09 102.71
C TRP A 99 -44.07 23.37 104.04
N ASP A 100 -44.79 23.41 105.17
CA ASP A 100 -44.18 23.49 106.50
C ASP A 100 -43.65 22.12 106.94
N ARG A 101 -42.32 22.00 107.02
CA ARG A 101 -41.62 20.77 107.43
C ARG A 101 -41.86 20.41 108.89
N LEU A 102 -42.14 21.39 109.76
CA LEU A 102 -42.34 21.14 111.19
C LEU A 102 -43.67 20.44 111.50
N SER A 103 -44.63 20.52 110.57
CA SER A 103 -45.92 19.85 110.66
C SER A 103 -45.94 18.42 110.12
N VAL A 104 -44.84 17.95 109.51
CA VAL A 104 -44.72 16.58 108.99
C VAL A 104 -44.19 15.65 110.09
N THR A 105 -44.83 14.49 110.26
CA THR A 105 -44.43 13.51 111.27
C THR A 105 -43.10 12.85 110.90
N ASP A 106 -42.16 12.81 111.85
CA ASP A 106 -40.83 12.21 111.66
C ASP A 106 -40.06 12.77 110.43
N GLU A 107 -40.26 14.06 110.11
CA GLU A 107 -39.70 14.72 108.91
C GLU A 107 -38.21 14.46 108.72
N ALA A 108 -37.41 14.60 109.79
CA ALA A 108 -35.97 14.40 109.71
C ALA A 108 -35.59 12.98 109.29
N ALA A 109 -36.37 11.97 109.69
CA ALA A 109 -36.16 10.57 109.32
C ALA A 109 -36.64 10.30 107.88
N GLN A 110 -37.78 10.85 107.49
CA GLN A 110 -38.31 10.75 106.12
C GLN A 110 -37.38 11.43 105.10
N ALA A 111 -36.93 12.67 105.38
CA ALA A 111 -35.97 13.40 104.56
C ALA A 111 -34.61 12.67 104.47
N GLY A 112 -34.14 12.09 105.58
CA GLY A 112 -32.94 11.27 105.61
C GLY A 112 -33.06 9.99 104.75
N TYR A 113 -34.22 9.34 104.77
CA TYR A 113 -34.50 8.20 103.90
C TYR A 113 -34.54 8.60 102.42
N MET A 114 -35.20 9.72 102.07
CA MET A 114 -35.21 10.27 100.71
C MET A 114 -33.80 10.57 100.21
N LEU A 115 -32.97 11.21 101.03
CA LEU A 115 -31.58 11.48 100.66
C LEU A 115 -30.80 10.18 100.40
N ASN A 116 -30.93 9.18 101.28
CA ASN A 116 -30.25 7.89 101.09
C ASN A 116 -30.74 7.15 99.84
N LEU A 117 -32.03 7.21 99.52
CA LEU A 117 -32.60 6.66 98.28
C LEU A 117 -31.98 7.34 97.06
N LEU A 118 -31.94 8.68 97.04
CA LEU A 118 -31.33 9.42 95.94
C LEU A 118 -29.82 9.13 95.81
N VAL A 119 -29.08 9.04 96.92
CA VAL A 119 -27.64 8.70 96.89
C VAL A 119 -27.43 7.30 96.32
N ALA A 120 -28.17 6.30 96.81
CA ALA A 120 -28.06 4.92 96.34
C ALA A 120 -28.40 4.79 94.85
N THR A 121 -29.46 5.47 94.39
CA THR A 121 -29.82 5.50 92.97
C THR A 121 -28.77 6.22 92.14
N ALA A 122 -28.23 7.35 92.63
CA ALA A 122 -27.21 8.09 91.91
C ALA A 122 -25.92 7.27 91.70
N GLU A 123 -25.46 6.56 92.74
CA GLU A 123 -24.28 5.68 92.66
C GLU A 123 -24.48 4.49 91.71
N LYS A 124 -25.68 3.91 91.70
CA LYS A 124 -26.00 2.73 90.90
C LYS A 124 -26.24 3.04 89.42
N GLU A 125 -26.89 4.17 89.13
CA GLU A 125 -27.42 4.49 87.78
C GLU A 125 -26.61 5.56 87.03
N GLY A 126 -25.46 5.97 87.57
CA GLY A 126 -24.52 6.86 86.89
C GLY A 126 -24.82 8.36 87.00
N PHE A 127 -25.61 8.77 88.00
CA PHE A 127 -25.83 10.18 88.34
C PHE A 127 -24.91 10.67 89.47
N ALA A 128 -24.15 9.79 90.12
CA ALA A 128 -23.18 10.18 91.15
C ALA A 128 -22.01 10.98 90.54
N SER A 129 -21.55 12.00 91.28
CA SER A 129 -20.37 12.75 90.86
C SER A 129 -19.10 11.89 90.96
N PRO A 130 -18.26 11.84 89.90
CA PRO A 130 -16.98 11.11 89.95
C PRO A 130 -15.98 11.73 90.95
N LEU A 131 -16.25 12.92 91.50
CA LEU A 131 -15.39 13.61 92.46
C LEU A 131 -15.49 13.09 93.92
N SER A 132 -16.21 11.99 94.18
CA SER A 132 -16.40 11.48 95.54
C SER A 132 -15.17 10.77 96.17
N MET A 133 -13.98 10.75 95.53
CA MET A 133 -12.81 10.03 96.06
C MET A 133 -11.55 10.86 96.36
N ALA A 134 -11.53 12.18 96.14
CA ALA A 134 -10.31 12.99 96.30
C ALA A 134 -10.49 14.24 97.19
N ALA A 135 -11.39 14.19 98.17
CA ALA A 135 -11.60 15.29 99.12
C ALA A 135 -10.77 15.12 100.40
N GLU A 136 -9.45 15.22 100.30
CA GLU A 136 -8.60 15.63 101.42
C GLU A 136 -7.67 16.72 100.90
N THR A 137 -7.93 18.00 101.24
CA THR A 137 -6.98 19.13 101.43
C THR A 137 -7.33 20.52 100.86
N SER A 138 -8.51 20.79 100.26
CA SER A 138 -8.82 22.17 99.82
C SER A 138 -10.15 22.73 100.36
N ASN A 139 -10.07 23.83 101.12
CA ASN A 139 -11.18 24.61 101.69
C ASN A 139 -11.89 25.51 100.65
N VAL A 140 -11.85 25.13 99.37
CA VAL A 140 -12.58 25.83 98.29
C VAL A 140 -13.67 24.87 97.84
N GLY A 141 -14.94 25.27 98.02
CA GLY A 141 -16.08 24.47 97.57
C GLY A 141 -15.96 24.16 96.07
N GLN A 142 -15.79 22.89 95.72
CA GLN A 142 -15.80 22.47 94.32
C GLN A 142 -17.23 22.55 93.79
N ALA A 143 -17.40 23.10 92.59
CA ALA A 143 -18.68 23.11 91.91
C ALA A 143 -19.12 21.67 91.62
N GLY A 144 -20.34 21.32 92.00
CA GLY A 144 -20.93 20.02 91.69
C GLY A 144 -20.97 19.74 90.18
N LEU A 145 -20.86 18.46 89.81
CA LEU A 145 -20.81 17.99 88.43
C LEU A 145 -22.04 17.18 88.03
N ALA A 146 -22.51 16.32 88.93
CA ALA A 146 -23.57 15.36 88.69
C ALA A 146 -24.20 14.98 90.03
N GLY A 147 -25.51 14.78 90.01
CA GLY A 147 -26.27 14.39 91.18
C GLY A 147 -27.76 14.30 90.88
N LEU A 148 -28.50 13.78 91.84
CA LEU A 148 -29.95 13.84 91.90
C LEU A 148 -30.41 14.88 92.92
N ALA A 149 -31.53 15.52 92.66
CA ALA A 149 -32.22 16.44 93.55
C ALA A 149 -33.73 16.22 93.51
N LEU A 150 -34.35 16.21 94.68
CA LEU A 150 -35.78 16.29 94.89
C LEU A 150 -36.15 17.73 95.27
N ILE A 151 -37.01 18.35 94.48
CA ILE A 151 -37.35 19.78 94.59
C ILE A 151 -38.86 19.90 94.78
N ALA A 152 -39.29 20.67 95.77
CA ALA A 152 -40.69 21.00 96.02
C ALA A 152 -41.29 21.85 94.89
N ALA A 153 -42.63 21.87 94.75
CA ALA A 153 -43.30 22.78 93.82
C ALA A 153 -43.05 24.28 94.12
N THR A 154 -42.59 24.61 95.32
CA THR A 154 -42.17 25.97 95.72
C THR A 154 -40.79 26.36 95.16
N GLY A 155 -40.02 25.38 94.67
CA GLY A 155 -38.62 25.55 94.25
C GLY A 155 -37.61 25.20 95.35
N ASP A 156 -38.06 24.87 96.57
CA ASP A 156 -37.17 24.50 97.67
C ASP A 156 -36.56 23.11 97.45
N ALA A 157 -35.25 22.99 97.57
CA ALA A 157 -34.55 21.71 97.52
C ALA A 157 -34.84 20.90 98.80
N LEU A 158 -35.51 19.77 98.65
CA LEU A 158 -35.90 18.90 99.78
C LEU A 158 -34.79 17.90 100.12
N ALA A 159 -34.23 17.26 99.11
CA ALA A 159 -33.08 16.35 99.25
C ALA A 159 -32.17 16.50 98.03
N VAL A 160 -30.86 16.60 98.26
CA VAL A 160 -29.87 16.79 97.20
C VAL A 160 -28.67 15.90 97.47
N THR A 161 -28.30 15.09 96.49
CA THR A 161 -27.12 14.21 96.58
C THR A 161 -25.80 14.99 96.56
N PRO A 162 -24.73 14.44 97.17
CA PRO A 162 -23.40 15.04 97.09
C PRO A 162 -22.93 15.18 95.64
N GLY A 163 -22.50 16.38 95.26
CA GLY A 163 -21.98 16.65 93.92
C GLY A 163 -23.01 17.17 92.90
N MET A 164 -24.28 17.32 93.28
CA MET A 164 -25.27 18.05 92.46
C MET A 164 -24.77 19.49 92.19
N PRO A 165 -24.81 19.96 90.93
CA PRO A 165 -24.45 21.35 90.60
C PRO A 165 -25.42 22.36 91.23
N ALA A 166 -24.97 23.62 91.33
CA ALA A 166 -25.84 24.72 91.72
C ALA A 166 -26.93 24.96 90.66
N PHE A 167 -28.14 25.28 91.11
CA PHE A 167 -29.28 25.61 90.25
C PHE A 167 -29.07 26.94 89.53
N ASP A 168 -28.58 26.86 88.28
CA ASP A 168 -28.48 28.00 87.37
C ASP A 168 -29.78 28.24 86.60
N GLU A 169 -29.81 29.28 85.75
CA GLU A 169 -30.98 29.62 84.94
C GLU A 169 -31.47 28.44 84.07
N ARG A 170 -30.58 27.55 83.61
CA ARG A 170 -30.93 26.40 82.78
C ARG A 170 -31.66 25.34 83.60
N LEU A 171 -31.13 25.02 84.79
CA LEU A 171 -31.76 24.05 85.68
C LEU A 171 -33.10 24.57 86.20
N ILE A 172 -33.21 25.86 86.52
CA ILE A 172 -34.48 26.48 86.94
C ILE A 172 -35.52 26.42 85.81
N ALA A 173 -35.15 26.76 84.57
CA ALA A 173 -36.05 26.67 83.43
C ALA A 173 -36.52 25.21 83.17
N ALA A 174 -35.64 24.24 83.39
CA ALA A 174 -36.00 22.82 83.27
C ALA A 174 -36.92 22.34 84.40
N PHE A 175 -36.71 22.84 85.62
CA PHE A 175 -37.63 22.61 86.74
C PHE A 175 -39.03 23.15 86.43
N ASP A 176 -39.14 24.40 85.98
CA ASP A 176 -40.42 25.04 85.66
C ASP A 176 -41.16 24.27 84.54
N ALA A 177 -40.43 23.83 83.51
CA ALA A 177 -40.98 23.03 82.44
C ALA A 177 -41.44 21.63 82.90
N ALA A 178 -40.63 20.96 83.74
CA ALA A 178 -40.95 19.64 84.27
C ALA A 178 -42.17 19.68 85.19
N LEU A 179 -42.28 20.69 86.05
CA LEU A 179 -43.39 20.89 86.99
C LEU A 179 -44.76 21.02 86.28
N LEU A 180 -44.77 21.47 85.03
CA LEU A 180 -45.96 21.56 84.17
C LEU A 180 -46.35 20.23 83.50
N GLY A 181 -45.78 19.10 83.95
CA GLY A 181 -46.17 17.78 83.49
C GLY A 181 -45.35 17.22 82.32
N LYS A 182 -44.25 17.87 81.92
CA LYS A 182 -43.49 17.51 80.72
C LYS A 182 -42.13 16.91 81.07
N PRO A 183 -41.81 15.66 80.65
CA PRO A 183 -40.43 15.16 80.67
C PRO A 183 -39.50 16.16 80.00
N THR A 184 -38.54 16.67 80.75
CA THR A 184 -37.67 17.75 80.29
C THR A 184 -36.22 17.26 80.24
N LEU A 185 -35.66 17.23 79.04
CA LEU A 185 -34.24 17.00 78.82
C LEU A 185 -33.49 18.33 78.99
N ILE A 186 -32.54 18.36 79.92
CA ILE A 186 -31.55 19.42 80.03
C ILE A 186 -30.42 19.06 79.07
N ASP A 187 -30.41 19.72 77.92
CA ASP A 187 -29.47 19.52 76.82
C ASP A 187 -28.01 19.64 77.27
N MET A 188 -27.06 19.03 76.55
CA MET A 188 -25.63 19.03 76.88
C MET A 188 -25.05 20.43 77.03
N PHE A 189 -24.35 20.64 78.14
CA PHE A 189 -23.68 21.89 78.47
C PHE A 189 -22.31 21.65 79.12
N PRO A 190 -21.35 22.58 78.93
CA PRO A 190 -20.08 22.50 79.63
C PRO A 190 -20.30 22.76 81.13
N SER A 191 -19.77 21.88 81.98
CA SER A 191 -19.75 22.14 83.43
C SER A 191 -18.65 23.14 83.80
N GLN A 192 -18.75 23.75 84.98
CA GLN A 192 -17.73 24.67 85.49
C GLN A 192 -16.37 23.99 85.77
N ALA A 193 -16.36 22.66 85.93
CA ALA A 193 -15.14 21.90 86.21
C ALA A 193 -14.59 21.14 84.99
N GLY A 194 -15.13 21.38 83.78
CA GLY A 194 -14.58 20.87 82.52
C GLY A 194 -15.43 19.85 81.76
N PRO A 195 -15.90 18.74 82.34
CA PRO A 195 -16.63 17.72 81.59
C PRO A 195 -18.00 18.23 81.12
N VAL A 196 -18.49 17.67 80.01
CA VAL A 196 -19.84 17.98 79.52
C VAL A 196 -20.87 17.23 80.36
N THR A 197 -21.91 17.93 80.78
CA THR A 197 -22.99 17.41 81.60
C THR A 197 -24.32 17.57 80.88
N MET A 198 -25.28 16.73 81.25
CA MET A 198 -26.66 16.84 80.79
C MET A 198 -27.59 16.43 81.92
N GLY A 199 -28.88 16.69 81.78
CA GLY A 199 -29.83 16.37 82.83
C GLY A 199 -31.21 15.96 82.34
N PHE A 200 -31.99 15.48 83.30
CA PHE A 200 -33.30 14.89 83.12
C PHE A 200 -34.18 15.37 84.27
N ALA A 201 -35.37 15.85 83.99
CA ALA A 201 -36.31 16.32 84.99
C ALA A 201 -37.71 15.77 84.72
N LEU A 202 -38.33 15.19 85.75
CA LEU A 202 -39.70 14.68 85.72
C LEU A 202 -40.51 15.18 86.92
N PRO A 203 -41.80 15.48 86.72
CA PRO A 203 -42.70 15.86 87.80
C PRO A 203 -42.99 14.67 88.72
N VAL A 204 -43.22 14.97 90.00
CA VAL A 204 -43.81 14.04 90.96
C VAL A 204 -45.26 14.45 91.18
N TYR A 205 -46.17 13.47 91.11
CA TYR A 205 -47.59 13.64 91.40
C TYR A 205 -47.93 13.04 92.77
N GLY A 206 -48.92 13.59 93.47
CA GLY A 206 -49.44 12.99 94.70
C GLY A 206 -50.18 11.68 94.43
N LEU A 207 -50.33 10.84 95.47
CA LEU A 207 -50.96 9.51 95.38
C LEU A 207 -52.42 9.52 94.85
N GLN A 208 -53.08 10.69 94.85
CA GLN A 208 -54.47 10.88 94.39
C GLN A 208 -54.60 11.95 93.29
N ASP A 209 -53.48 12.47 92.79
CA ASP A 209 -53.48 13.52 91.76
C ASP A 209 -53.65 12.95 90.35
N ASP A 210 -54.12 13.79 89.43
CA ASP A 210 -54.15 13.48 88.00
C ASP A 210 -52.72 13.58 87.41
N PRO A 211 -52.19 12.50 86.78
CA PRO A 211 -50.87 12.51 86.14
C PRO A 211 -50.71 13.50 84.97
N GLU A 212 -51.80 14.13 84.50
CA GLU A 212 -51.76 15.19 83.49
C GLU A 212 -51.75 16.61 84.09
N GLY A 213 -51.77 16.74 85.43
CA GLY A 213 -51.82 18.00 86.17
C GLY A 213 -50.45 18.67 86.39
N LYS A 214 -50.44 19.70 87.25
CA LYS A 214 -49.19 20.29 87.75
C LYS A 214 -48.61 19.37 88.82
N GLY A 215 -47.34 19.01 88.70
CA GLY A 215 -46.65 18.21 89.73
C GLY A 215 -46.58 18.93 91.07
N ILE A 216 -46.54 18.15 92.16
CA ILE A 216 -46.27 18.63 93.53
C ILE A 216 -44.77 18.74 93.80
N GLY A 217 -43.91 18.16 92.96
CA GLY A 217 -42.47 18.34 93.02
C GLY A 217 -41.80 17.92 91.72
N VAL A 218 -40.48 17.96 91.67
CA VAL A 218 -39.68 17.50 90.53
C VAL A 218 -38.50 16.69 91.05
N VAL A 219 -38.27 15.53 90.44
CA VAL A 219 -36.98 14.83 90.55
C VAL A 219 -36.13 15.28 89.36
N MET A 220 -34.96 15.82 89.66
CA MET A 220 -33.99 16.26 88.66
C MET A 220 -32.70 15.48 88.83
N GLY A 221 -32.18 14.94 87.73
CA GLY A 221 -30.89 14.28 87.69
C GLY A 221 -29.95 14.94 86.70
N ILE A 222 -28.75 15.31 87.14
CA ILE A 222 -27.65 15.75 86.29
C ILE A 222 -26.60 14.65 86.27
N ARG A 223 -26.11 14.30 85.08
CA ARG A 223 -25.02 13.33 84.92
C ARG A 223 -23.93 13.88 84.02
N VAL A 224 -22.72 13.35 84.22
CA VAL A 224 -21.61 13.56 83.29
C VAL A 224 -21.89 12.76 82.02
N VAL A 225 -21.69 13.39 80.87
CA VAL A 225 -21.72 12.70 79.58
C VAL A 225 -20.38 11.99 79.42
N ASP A 226 -20.39 10.67 79.54
CA ASP A 226 -19.20 9.84 79.59
C ASP A 226 -19.10 8.88 78.39
N GLU A 227 -18.18 7.92 78.47
CA GLU A 227 -17.99 6.93 77.42
C GLU A 227 -19.22 6.07 77.14
N ASP A 228 -20.19 5.94 78.07
CA ASP A 228 -21.36 5.08 77.87
C ASP A 228 -22.19 5.54 76.68
N LEU A 229 -22.46 6.86 76.58
CA LEU A 229 -23.15 7.44 75.44
C LEU A 229 -22.29 7.36 74.17
N PHE A 230 -21.01 7.73 74.22
CA PHE A 230 -20.17 7.79 73.03
C PHE A 230 -19.82 6.40 72.47
N LYS A 231 -19.79 5.35 73.30
CA LYS A 231 -19.69 3.95 72.84
C LYS A 231 -20.87 3.54 71.99
N ARG A 232 -22.07 4.08 72.26
CA ARG A 232 -23.28 3.77 71.48
C ARG A 232 -23.18 4.26 70.04
N LEU A 233 -22.44 5.35 69.79
CA LEU A 233 -22.19 5.89 68.44
C LEU A 233 -21.28 4.99 67.59
N LYS A 234 -20.41 4.19 68.23
CA LYS A 234 -19.47 3.30 67.53
C LYS A 234 -20.21 2.09 66.98
N GLN A 235 -19.98 1.77 65.71
CA GLN A 235 -20.53 0.58 65.07
C GLN A 235 -19.62 -0.63 65.33
N PRO A 236 -20.10 -1.71 65.99
CA PRO A 236 -19.32 -2.92 66.16
C PRO A 236 -19.01 -3.59 64.82
N GLY A 237 -17.76 -4.04 64.65
CA GLY A 237 -17.31 -4.73 63.44
C GLY A 237 -17.19 -3.83 62.20
N GLU A 238 -17.05 -2.51 62.38
CA GLU A 238 -16.88 -1.58 61.26
C GLU A 238 -15.61 -1.92 60.45
N VAL A 239 -15.79 -2.05 59.14
CA VAL A 239 -14.72 -2.40 58.19
C VAL A 239 -14.15 -1.16 57.50
N ALA A 240 -14.93 -0.09 57.41
CA ALA A 240 -14.50 1.17 56.81
C ALA A 240 -13.69 1.99 57.82
N LYS A 241 -12.46 2.35 57.43
CA LYS A 241 -11.46 3.01 58.27
C LYS A 241 -11.82 4.46 58.58
N THR A 242 -12.46 5.14 57.65
CA THR A 242 -12.84 6.56 57.76
C THR A 242 -14.29 6.75 58.19
N ALA A 243 -15.01 5.65 58.44
CA ALA A 243 -16.42 5.71 58.76
C ALA A 243 -16.64 6.11 60.22
N GLU A 244 -17.38 7.18 60.43
CA GLU A 244 -17.50 7.84 61.72
C GLU A 244 -18.95 8.25 61.98
N THR A 245 -19.39 8.09 63.23
CA THR A 245 -20.69 8.56 63.70
C THR A 245 -20.46 9.59 64.78
N TYR A 246 -21.10 10.75 64.66
CA TYR A 246 -21.02 11.81 65.65
C TYR A 246 -22.37 12.52 65.77
N MET A 247 -22.58 13.27 66.85
CA MET A 247 -23.81 14.04 67.08
C MET A 247 -23.55 15.53 66.91
N VAL A 248 -24.53 16.24 66.36
CA VAL A 248 -24.50 17.70 66.20
C VAL A 248 -25.82 18.32 66.62
N ARG A 249 -25.79 19.61 66.93
CA ARG A 249 -26.97 20.45 67.17
C ARG A 249 -26.81 21.78 66.43
N ALA A 250 -27.92 22.36 66.02
CA ALA A 250 -27.96 23.75 65.58
C ALA A 250 -27.88 24.69 66.79
N ASP A 251 -26.87 25.55 66.82
CA ASP A 251 -26.70 26.59 67.84
C ASP A 251 -26.61 27.96 67.15
N GLY A 252 -27.77 28.64 67.07
CA GLY A 252 -27.92 29.85 66.26
C GLY A 252 -27.59 29.60 64.78
N ASN A 253 -26.55 30.29 64.28
CA ASN A 253 -26.06 30.12 62.90
C ASN A 253 -24.91 29.10 62.78
N THR A 254 -24.70 28.27 63.80
CA THR A 254 -23.59 27.31 63.83
C THR A 254 -24.04 25.88 64.08
N VAL A 255 -23.20 24.94 63.70
CA VAL A 255 -23.31 23.50 63.92
C VAL A 255 -22.32 23.14 65.01
N THR A 256 -22.83 22.91 66.22
CA THR A 256 -22.01 22.52 67.36
C THR A 256 -21.94 20.99 67.44
N TYR A 257 -20.73 20.46 67.58
CA TYR A 257 -20.47 19.02 67.64
C TYR A 257 -20.53 18.54 69.09
N LEU A 258 -21.38 17.55 69.37
CA LEU A 258 -21.74 17.11 70.72
C LEU A 258 -20.98 15.86 71.19
N SER A 259 -20.21 15.23 70.30
CA SER A 259 -19.45 14.01 70.61
C SER A 259 -17.98 14.17 70.24
N PRO A 260 -17.08 13.34 70.80
CA PRO A 260 -15.69 13.33 70.39
C PRO A 260 -15.59 13.02 68.89
N LEU A 261 -14.68 13.70 68.19
CA LEU A 261 -14.43 13.50 66.77
C LEU A 261 -13.14 12.71 66.54
N ALA A 262 -13.04 12.08 65.37
CA ALA A 262 -11.87 11.29 65.00
C ALA A 262 -10.56 12.11 64.89
N ASP A 263 -10.65 13.44 64.78
CA ASP A 263 -9.49 14.32 64.82
C ASP A 263 -9.05 14.73 66.22
N GLY A 264 -9.71 14.20 67.26
CA GLY A 264 -9.41 14.47 68.67
C GLY A 264 -10.13 15.68 69.26
N SER A 265 -11.03 16.33 68.51
CA SER A 265 -11.89 17.38 69.07
C SER A 265 -12.80 16.80 70.16
N GLU A 266 -12.78 17.39 71.35
CA GLU A 266 -13.67 17.03 72.45
C GLU A 266 -15.11 17.56 72.24
N PRO A 267 -16.12 16.98 72.92
CA PRO A 267 -17.51 17.45 72.88
C PRO A 267 -17.64 18.96 73.14
N LEU A 268 -18.51 19.62 72.38
CA LEU A 268 -18.81 21.06 72.44
C LEU A 268 -17.64 22.00 72.09
N GLN A 269 -16.43 21.50 71.79
CA GLN A 269 -15.28 22.34 71.44
C GLN A 269 -15.21 22.70 69.96
N ARG A 270 -15.94 21.98 69.09
CA ARG A 270 -15.98 22.26 67.65
C ARG A 270 -17.33 22.85 67.25
N SER A 271 -17.26 23.94 66.51
CA SER A 271 -18.42 24.57 65.88
C SER A 271 -18.07 25.10 64.49
N LEU A 272 -18.97 24.91 63.52
CA LEU A 272 -18.82 25.37 62.14
C LEU A 272 -20.08 26.14 61.70
N ALA A 273 -19.95 27.12 60.81
CA ALA A 273 -21.10 27.90 60.37
C ALA A 273 -22.10 27.06 59.53
N LEU A 274 -23.41 27.25 59.73
CA LEU A 274 -24.48 26.52 59.02
C LEU A 274 -24.50 26.79 57.50
N ASP A 275 -23.84 27.86 57.05
CA ASP A 275 -23.66 28.26 55.64
C ASP A 275 -22.33 27.79 55.05
N THR A 276 -21.51 27.04 55.82
CA THR A 276 -20.27 26.44 55.32
C THR A 276 -20.55 25.62 54.05
N PRO A 277 -19.91 25.92 52.91
CA PRO A 277 -20.24 25.30 51.63
C PRO A 277 -20.17 23.78 51.67
N GLN A 278 -21.29 23.13 51.32
CA GLN A 278 -21.44 21.67 51.24
C GLN A 278 -21.14 20.94 52.57
N LEU A 279 -21.19 21.59 53.73
CA LEU A 279 -20.96 20.94 55.01
C LEU A 279 -22.03 19.88 55.27
N GLY A 280 -21.62 18.60 55.38
CA GLY A 280 -22.51 17.46 55.55
C GLY A 280 -23.34 17.53 56.84
N ALA A 281 -22.76 18.03 57.92
CA ALA A 281 -23.47 18.21 59.18
C ALA A 281 -24.56 19.31 59.09
N ALA A 282 -24.30 20.40 58.37
CA ALA A 282 -25.30 21.45 58.11
C ALA A 282 -26.44 20.93 57.21
N PHE A 283 -26.13 20.08 56.22
CA PHE A 283 -27.15 19.39 55.44
C PHE A 283 -27.99 18.45 56.32
N GLY A 284 -27.35 17.66 57.19
CA GLY A 284 -28.03 16.73 58.08
C GLY A 284 -29.02 17.39 59.03
N LEU A 285 -28.66 18.55 59.59
CA LEU A 285 -29.55 19.35 60.44
C LEU A 285 -30.78 19.89 59.68
N LYS A 286 -30.62 20.24 58.39
CA LYS A 286 -31.71 20.77 57.55
C LYS A 286 -32.60 19.66 56.98
N THR A 287 -32.05 18.47 56.76
CA THR A 287 -32.78 17.35 56.16
C THR A 287 -32.40 16.05 56.87
N PRO A 288 -32.88 15.83 58.11
CA PRO A 288 -32.74 14.54 58.78
C PRO A 288 -33.34 13.42 57.92
N GLY A 289 -32.66 12.28 57.83
CA GLY A 289 -33.00 11.18 56.91
C GLY A 289 -32.38 11.32 55.51
N GLY A 290 -31.85 12.49 55.17
CA GLY A 290 -31.22 12.77 53.89
C GLY A 290 -29.88 12.05 53.70
N PHE A 291 -29.45 12.01 52.44
CA PHE A 291 -28.12 11.57 52.01
C PHE A 291 -27.51 12.63 51.11
N THR A 292 -26.22 12.91 51.29
CA THR A 292 -25.48 13.85 50.46
C THR A 292 -24.02 13.42 50.30
N VAL A 293 -23.41 13.89 49.22
CA VAL A 293 -21.95 13.90 49.08
C VAL A 293 -21.52 15.34 49.36
N GLY A 294 -20.85 15.55 50.49
CA GLY A 294 -20.48 16.86 50.98
C GLY A 294 -19.10 16.86 51.61
N ARG A 295 -18.81 17.88 52.40
CA ARG A 295 -17.58 18.00 53.18
C ARG A 295 -17.85 17.63 54.64
N ASP A 296 -16.93 16.90 55.25
CA ASP A 296 -16.95 16.69 56.68
C ASP A 296 -16.35 17.88 57.44
N TYR A 297 -16.27 17.77 58.76
CA TYR A 297 -15.71 18.83 59.61
C TYR A 297 -14.22 19.10 59.37
N SER A 298 -13.49 18.18 58.75
CA SER A 298 -12.07 18.34 58.34
C SER A 298 -11.93 19.00 56.97
N GLY A 299 -13.03 19.15 56.23
CA GLY A 299 -13.07 19.69 54.87
C GLY A 299 -12.94 18.63 53.76
N ALA A 300 -12.75 17.36 54.11
CA ALA A 300 -12.63 16.25 53.17
C ALA A 300 -13.99 15.85 52.58
N GLN A 301 -14.01 15.39 51.33
CA GLN A 301 -15.22 14.90 50.68
C GLN A 301 -15.69 13.58 51.32
N ALA A 302 -16.94 13.52 51.73
CA ALA A 302 -17.53 12.39 52.42
C ALA A 302 -18.97 12.14 51.96
N LEU A 303 -19.36 10.87 51.99
CA LEU A 303 -20.76 10.47 51.91
C LEU A 303 -21.34 10.60 53.31
N VAL A 304 -22.44 11.34 53.43
CA VAL A 304 -23.02 11.71 54.73
C VAL A 304 -24.51 11.40 54.74
N THR A 305 -24.97 10.77 55.81
CA THR A 305 -26.39 10.65 56.14
C THR A 305 -26.64 11.10 57.57
N ALA A 306 -27.87 11.50 57.86
CA ALA A 306 -28.25 12.06 59.14
C ALA A 306 -29.54 11.41 59.67
N ARG A 307 -29.68 11.37 61.00
CA ARG A 307 -30.91 10.97 61.70
C ARG A 307 -31.17 11.92 62.86
N ALA A 308 -32.39 12.43 62.95
CA ALA A 308 -32.82 13.12 64.15
C ALA A 308 -32.92 12.10 65.29
N ILE A 309 -32.59 12.53 66.51
CA ILE A 309 -32.81 11.73 67.70
C ILE A 309 -34.07 12.27 68.37
N ASP A 310 -35.07 11.40 68.56
CA ASP A 310 -36.38 11.78 69.08
C ASP A 310 -36.27 12.45 70.46
N ASN A 311 -37.15 13.43 70.71
CA ASN A 311 -37.19 14.21 71.95
C ASN A 311 -35.89 14.95 72.31
N THR A 312 -34.99 15.16 71.34
CA THR A 312 -33.77 15.95 71.51
C THR A 312 -33.60 16.97 70.37
N PRO A 313 -32.80 18.04 70.57
CA PRO A 313 -32.36 18.90 69.48
C PRO A 313 -31.18 18.30 68.70
N TRP A 314 -30.84 17.03 68.90
CA TRP A 314 -29.65 16.40 68.35
C TRP A 314 -29.93 15.74 67.02
N THR A 315 -28.95 15.83 66.12
CA THR A 315 -28.91 15.08 64.88
C THR A 315 -27.65 14.23 64.87
N LEU A 316 -27.84 12.92 64.74
CA LEU A 316 -26.76 11.98 64.51
C LEU A 316 -26.34 12.04 63.05
N ILE A 317 -25.04 12.19 62.82
CA ILE A 317 -24.42 12.21 61.50
C ILE A 317 -23.53 10.98 61.38
N ARG A 318 -23.74 10.21 60.30
CA ARG A 318 -22.86 9.13 59.89
C ARG A 318 -22.19 9.52 58.59
N LYS A 319 -20.86 9.38 58.54
CA LYS A 319 -20.07 9.63 57.34
C LYS A 319 -19.13 8.48 57.00
N VAL A 320 -18.65 8.49 55.76
CA VAL A 320 -17.47 7.77 55.28
C VAL A 320 -16.77 8.62 54.22
N SER A 321 -15.44 8.59 54.15
CA SER A 321 -14.70 9.32 53.10
C SER A 321 -15.14 8.88 51.71
N ARG A 322 -15.31 9.83 50.80
CA ARG A 322 -15.61 9.55 49.38
C ARG A 322 -14.53 8.70 48.74
N ASP A 323 -13.27 8.97 49.08
CA ASP A 323 -12.12 8.29 48.50
C ASP A 323 -12.08 6.82 48.95
N GLU A 324 -12.44 6.52 50.19
CA GLU A 324 -12.57 5.13 50.65
C GLU A 324 -13.81 4.45 50.06
N ALA A 325 -14.97 5.13 50.11
CA ALA A 325 -16.24 4.57 49.66
C ALA A 325 -16.26 4.23 48.16
N LEU A 326 -15.60 5.05 47.34
CA LEU A 326 -15.59 4.91 45.89
C LEU A 326 -14.25 4.40 45.33
N ALA A 327 -13.28 4.05 46.18
CA ALA A 327 -11.94 3.58 45.78
C ALA A 327 -12.01 2.49 44.71
N GLN A 328 -12.81 1.45 44.95
CA GLN A 328 -12.90 0.30 44.06
C GLN A 328 -13.46 0.68 42.67
N VAL A 329 -14.42 1.60 42.63
CA VAL A 329 -15.01 2.09 41.37
C VAL A 329 -14.01 2.96 40.61
N ASP A 330 -13.28 3.82 41.33
CA ASP A 330 -12.28 4.71 40.76
C ASP A 330 -11.02 3.96 40.28
N GLU A 331 -10.58 2.89 40.96
CA GLU A 331 -9.50 2.01 40.48
C GLU A 331 -9.89 1.23 39.23
N ARG A 332 -11.15 0.77 39.16
CA ARG A 332 -11.67 0.06 38.00
C ARG A 332 -11.66 0.95 36.75
N LEU A 333 -11.93 2.26 36.90
CA LEU A 333 -11.77 3.25 35.82
C LEU A 333 -10.36 3.26 35.25
N ASN A 334 -9.38 3.44 36.12
CA ASN A 334 -7.97 3.53 35.72
C ASN A 334 -7.52 2.24 35.04
N THR A 335 -7.99 1.09 35.52
CA THR A 335 -7.71 -0.22 34.92
C THR A 335 -8.32 -0.34 33.51
N ILE A 336 -9.59 0.02 33.33
CA ILE A 336 -10.26 0.00 32.02
C ILE A 336 -9.55 0.92 31.03
N PHE A 337 -9.19 2.14 31.43
CA PHE A 337 -8.45 3.07 30.57
C PHE A 337 -7.07 2.54 30.20
N THR A 338 -6.34 1.96 31.16
CA THR A 338 -5.01 1.39 30.90
C THR A 338 -5.09 0.26 29.88
N VAL A 339 -6.04 -0.68 30.04
CA VAL A 339 -6.25 -1.78 29.09
C VAL A 339 -6.64 -1.26 27.71
N PHE A 340 -7.53 -0.27 27.64
CA PHE A 340 -7.98 0.31 26.37
C PHE A 340 -6.85 1.02 25.61
N ILE A 341 -6.00 1.78 26.31
CA ILE A 341 -4.81 2.42 25.73
C ILE A 341 -3.83 1.36 25.21
N LEU A 342 -3.55 0.31 26.00
CA LEU A 342 -2.66 -0.78 25.58
C LEU A 342 -3.17 -1.48 24.32
N LEU A 343 -4.49 -1.67 24.20
CA LEU A 343 -5.11 -2.30 23.04
C LEU A 343 -4.97 -1.43 21.78
N ILE A 344 -5.20 -0.11 21.90
CA ILE A 344 -4.98 0.85 20.80
C ILE A 344 -3.52 0.87 20.36
N VAL A 345 -2.57 0.92 21.30
CA VAL A 345 -1.14 0.90 21.02
C VAL A 345 -0.75 -0.40 20.31
N GLY A 346 -1.28 -1.55 20.77
CA GLY A 346 -1.06 -2.85 20.12
C GLY A 346 -1.56 -2.90 18.67
N ILE A 347 -2.76 -2.36 18.40
CA ILE A 347 -3.28 -2.27 17.03
C ILE A 347 -2.41 -1.34 16.18
N LEU A 348 -2.00 -0.19 16.72
CA LEU A 348 -1.14 0.77 16.01
C LEU A 348 0.21 0.15 15.64
N ILE A 349 0.86 -0.55 16.57
CA ILE A 349 2.11 -1.28 16.33
C ILE A 349 1.91 -2.30 15.20
N THR A 350 0.80 -3.05 15.23
CA THR A 350 0.47 -4.05 14.20
C THR A 350 0.30 -3.40 12.83
N LEU A 351 -0.41 -2.26 12.76
CA LEU A 351 -0.65 -1.51 11.52
C LEU A 351 0.66 -0.95 10.93
N VAL A 352 1.54 -0.43 11.79
CA VAL A 352 2.89 0.02 11.40
C VAL A 352 3.76 -1.14 10.93
N ALA A 353 3.69 -2.30 11.60
CA ALA A 353 4.43 -3.50 11.20
C ALA A 353 3.99 -4.02 9.84
N VAL A 354 2.66 -4.08 9.58
CA VAL A 354 2.10 -4.46 8.27
C VAL A 354 2.52 -3.47 7.19
N TRP A 355 2.45 -2.16 7.46
CA TRP A 355 2.91 -1.14 6.53
C TRP A 355 4.40 -1.29 6.20
N ARG A 356 5.25 -1.42 7.23
CA ARG A 356 6.70 -1.60 7.08
C ARG A 356 7.03 -2.87 6.30
N HIS A 357 6.35 -3.98 6.59
CA HIS A 357 6.53 -5.22 5.86
C HIS A 357 6.13 -5.07 4.38
N GLY A 358 4.98 -4.45 4.11
CA GLY A 358 4.53 -4.17 2.75
C GLY A 358 5.47 -3.26 1.96
N THR A 359 6.06 -2.24 2.59
CA THR A 359 7.06 -1.37 1.95
C THR A 359 8.39 -2.09 1.73
N SER A 360 8.81 -2.94 2.67
CA SER A 360 10.07 -3.68 2.57
C SER A 360 10.05 -4.73 1.45
N VAL A 361 8.94 -5.46 1.31
CA VAL A 361 8.79 -6.47 0.25
C VAL A 361 8.83 -5.82 -1.13
N ARG A 362 8.20 -4.65 -1.29
CA ARG A 362 8.23 -3.90 -2.56
C ARG A 362 9.61 -3.35 -2.89
N ALA A 363 10.33 -2.83 -1.89
CA ALA A 363 11.71 -2.39 -2.09
C ALA A 363 12.62 -3.54 -2.56
N ALA A 364 12.48 -4.72 -1.96
CA ALA A 364 13.21 -5.92 -2.38
C ALA A 364 12.82 -6.39 -3.80
N GLN A 365 11.53 -6.35 -4.15
CA GLN A 365 11.06 -6.69 -5.50
C GLN A 365 11.55 -5.70 -6.56
N ALA A 366 11.56 -4.40 -6.26
CA ALA A 366 12.09 -3.37 -7.16
C ALA A 366 13.59 -3.57 -7.37
N ALA A 367 14.37 -3.78 -6.30
CA ALA A 367 15.80 -4.05 -6.40
C ALA A 367 16.10 -5.29 -7.26
N LYS A 368 15.33 -6.37 -7.08
CA LYS A 368 15.45 -7.59 -7.89
C LYS A 368 15.11 -7.34 -9.36
N LYS A 369 14.08 -6.55 -9.67
CA LYS A 369 13.73 -6.16 -11.04
C LYS A 369 14.86 -5.34 -11.68
N PHE A 370 15.46 -4.39 -10.96
CA PHE A 370 16.61 -3.61 -11.44
C PHE A 370 17.82 -4.49 -11.72
N GLN A 371 18.13 -5.44 -10.82
CA GLN A 371 19.23 -6.38 -11.03
C GLN A 371 19.00 -7.24 -12.29
N ILE A 372 17.81 -7.82 -12.45
CA ILE A 372 17.47 -8.63 -13.64
C ILE A 372 17.53 -7.79 -14.93
N ALA A 373 17.07 -6.54 -14.89
CA ALA A 373 17.14 -5.64 -16.05
C ALA A 373 18.59 -5.30 -16.41
N ALA A 374 19.45 -5.04 -15.40
CA ALA A 374 20.87 -4.77 -15.61
C ALA A 374 21.59 -6.00 -16.19
N GLU A 375 21.37 -7.19 -15.65
CA GLU A 375 21.92 -8.45 -16.18
C GLU A 375 21.45 -8.72 -17.61
N ARG A 376 20.15 -8.50 -17.90
CA ARG A 376 19.63 -8.62 -19.27
C ARG A 376 20.27 -7.62 -20.23
N PHE A 377 20.48 -6.38 -19.80
CA PHE A 377 21.12 -5.35 -20.61
C PHE A 377 22.58 -5.72 -20.90
N GLU A 378 23.33 -6.14 -19.89
CA GLU A 378 24.72 -6.59 -20.05
C GLU A 378 24.81 -7.80 -21.00
N ASN A 379 23.93 -8.79 -20.83
CA ASN A 379 23.85 -9.95 -21.71
C ASN A 379 23.45 -9.57 -23.14
N MET A 380 22.55 -8.61 -23.33
CA MET A 380 22.18 -8.10 -24.65
C MET A 380 23.36 -7.41 -25.32
N VAL A 381 24.11 -6.56 -24.61
CA VAL A 381 25.31 -5.90 -25.16
C VAL A 381 26.38 -6.92 -25.55
N LYS A 382 26.62 -7.94 -24.71
CA LYS A 382 27.52 -9.06 -25.02
C LYS A 382 27.06 -9.84 -26.25
N PHE A 383 25.77 -10.18 -26.32
CA PHE A 383 25.18 -10.87 -27.45
C PHE A 383 25.32 -10.06 -28.74
N MET A 384 24.95 -8.77 -28.72
CA MET A 384 25.08 -7.88 -29.88
C MET A 384 26.53 -7.79 -30.36
N ARG A 385 27.50 -7.69 -29.45
CA ARG A 385 28.93 -7.71 -29.80
C ARG A 385 29.33 -9.02 -30.48
N VAL A 386 28.93 -10.17 -29.94
CA VAL A 386 29.21 -11.48 -30.56
C VAL A 386 28.57 -11.59 -31.94
N VAL A 387 27.32 -11.14 -32.09
CA VAL A 387 26.62 -11.15 -33.38
C VAL A 387 27.33 -10.26 -34.38
N THR A 388 27.68 -9.02 -34.03
CA THR A 388 28.33 -8.09 -34.98
C THR A 388 29.76 -8.50 -35.29
N ASP A 389 30.52 -8.98 -34.31
CA ASP A 389 31.94 -9.34 -34.47
C ASP A 389 32.12 -10.71 -35.15
N SER A 390 31.04 -11.49 -35.32
CA SER A 390 31.05 -12.75 -36.09
C SER A 390 30.61 -12.58 -37.54
N GLN A 391 30.10 -11.41 -37.93
CA GLN A 391 29.75 -11.15 -39.34
C GLN A 391 31.03 -10.93 -40.16
N PRO A 392 31.14 -11.51 -41.37
CA PRO A 392 32.26 -11.26 -42.27
C PRO A 392 32.21 -9.89 -42.97
N THR A 393 31.24 -9.04 -42.60
CA THR A 393 31.07 -7.69 -43.16
C THR A 393 31.55 -6.61 -42.19
N GLU A 394 31.97 -5.47 -42.73
CA GLU A 394 32.34 -4.30 -41.93
C GLU A 394 31.07 -3.60 -41.44
N ILE A 395 30.88 -3.48 -40.13
CA ILE A 395 29.72 -2.81 -39.54
C ILE A 395 30.20 -1.66 -38.68
N MET A 396 29.76 -0.44 -39.01
CA MET A 396 30.16 0.78 -38.31
C MET A 396 28.95 1.70 -38.10
N ALA A 397 28.93 2.47 -37.02
CA ALA A 397 28.02 3.60 -36.88
C ALA A 397 28.81 4.89 -37.04
N VAL A 398 28.29 5.82 -37.85
CA VAL A 398 28.96 7.07 -38.22
C VAL A 398 28.02 8.24 -37.96
N ASP A 399 28.44 9.22 -37.17
CA ASP A 399 27.64 10.42 -36.88
C ASP A 399 27.58 11.40 -38.07
N ALA A 400 26.82 12.50 -37.90
CA ALA A 400 26.65 13.53 -38.93
C ALA A 400 27.99 14.23 -39.30
N GLU A 401 28.95 14.26 -38.39
CA GLU A 401 30.30 14.80 -38.58
C GLU A 401 31.26 13.79 -39.24
N GLY A 402 30.79 12.58 -39.56
CA GLY A 402 31.57 11.54 -40.22
C GLY A 402 32.51 10.76 -39.28
N ARG A 403 32.28 10.83 -37.97
CA ARG A 403 33.07 10.14 -36.93
C ARG A 403 32.43 8.82 -36.53
N LEU A 404 33.26 7.83 -36.24
CA LEU A 404 32.79 6.52 -35.84
C LEU A 404 32.35 6.50 -34.38
N THR A 405 31.10 6.08 -34.14
CA THR A 405 30.51 5.85 -32.81
C THR A 405 30.33 4.35 -32.50
N PHE A 406 30.61 3.48 -33.46
CA PHE A 406 30.68 2.03 -33.30
C PHE A 406 31.48 1.41 -34.46
N ALA A 407 32.19 0.31 -34.20
CA ALA A 407 32.77 -0.56 -35.21
C ALA A 407 32.73 -2.02 -34.71
N ASN A 408 32.45 -2.98 -35.59
CA ASN A 408 32.63 -4.40 -35.29
C ASN A 408 34.10 -4.83 -35.47
N LYS A 409 34.42 -6.03 -35.00
CA LYS A 409 35.77 -6.61 -35.14
C LYS A 409 36.25 -6.65 -36.59
N THR A 410 35.40 -7.05 -37.52
CA THR A 410 35.75 -7.16 -38.95
C THR A 410 36.16 -5.82 -39.56
N ALA A 411 35.46 -4.73 -39.23
CA ALA A 411 35.87 -3.38 -39.65
C ALA A 411 37.23 -2.98 -39.07
N ALA A 412 37.54 -3.38 -37.84
CA ALA A 412 38.81 -3.13 -37.18
C ALA A 412 39.97 -3.92 -37.83
N ASP A 413 39.74 -5.21 -38.08
CA ASP A 413 40.71 -6.11 -38.72
C ASP A 413 41.05 -5.63 -40.15
N ILE A 414 40.05 -5.23 -40.94
CA ILE A 414 40.24 -4.70 -42.30
C ILE A 414 40.95 -3.34 -42.29
N ALA A 415 40.62 -2.48 -41.33
CA ALA A 415 41.26 -1.19 -41.16
C ALA A 415 42.69 -1.27 -40.59
N GLY A 416 43.13 -2.45 -40.13
CA GLY A 416 44.42 -2.63 -39.47
C GLY A 416 44.56 -1.83 -38.17
N MET A 417 43.46 -1.61 -37.45
CA MET A 417 43.41 -0.83 -36.21
C MET A 417 42.71 -1.60 -35.09
N GLU A 418 43.07 -1.29 -33.84
CA GLU A 418 42.30 -1.76 -32.69
C GLU A 418 40.92 -1.09 -32.65
N LYS A 419 39.89 -1.86 -32.29
CA LYS A 419 38.48 -1.40 -32.30
C LYS A 419 38.25 -0.13 -31.48
N ASP A 420 38.88 -0.05 -30.30
CA ASP A 420 38.74 1.11 -29.41
C ASP A 420 39.44 2.36 -30.00
N ASP A 421 40.50 2.17 -30.81
CA ASP A 421 41.22 3.25 -31.48
C ASP A 421 40.49 3.80 -32.71
N MET A 422 39.45 3.12 -33.20
CA MET A 422 38.62 3.61 -34.31
C MET A 422 37.59 4.65 -33.85
N MET A 423 37.21 4.62 -32.57
CA MET A 423 36.15 5.46 -32.02
C MET A 423 36.52 6.95 -32.09
N GLY A 424 35.63 7.77 -32.65
CA GLY A 424 35.82 9.22 -32.81
C GLY A 424 36.72 9.64 -34.00
N LYS A 425 37.40 8.69 -34.67
CA LYS A 425 38.12 8.94 -35.92
C LYS A 425 37.12 9.13 -37.06
N THR A 426 37.55 9.87 -38.08
CA THR A 426 36.73 10.12 -39.28
C THR A 426 36.84 8.97 -40.27
N MET A 427 35.80 8.71 -41.06
CA MET A 427 35.88 7.70 -42.14
C MET A 427 37.05 7.95 -43.09
N SER A 428 37.37 9.21 -43.40
CA SER A 428 38.49 9.59 -44.28
C SER A 428 39.85 9.17 -43.75
N SER A 429 40.05 9.19 -42.42
CA SER A 429 41.30 8.73 -41.80
C SER A 429 41.45 7.20 -41.79
N ILE A 430 40.35 6.45 -42.00
CA ILE A 430 40.33 4.99 -41.95
C ILE A 430 40.37 4.40 -43.37
N PHE A 431 39.52 4.88 -44.27
CA PHE A 431 39.31 4.29 -45.60
C PHE A 431 39.89 5.12 -46.75
N GLY A 432 40.58 6.22 -46.44
CA GLY A 432 41.08 7.18 -47.43
C GLY A 432 39.98 8.08 -48.02
N PRO A 433 40.37 9.16 -48.72
CA PRO A 433 39.45 10.22 -49.12
C PRO A 433 38.42 9.79 -50.17
N VAL A 434 38.75 8.84 -51.04
CA VAL A 434 37.88 8.39 -52.15
C VAL A 434 36.70 7.56 -51.64
N LYS A 435 36.97 6.52 -50.84
CA LYS A 435 35.91 5.70 -50.23
C LYS A 435 35.09 6.52 -49.24
N ALA A 436 35.75 7.29 -48.38
CA ALA A 436 35.07 8.08 -47.36
C ALA A 436 34.17 9.16 -47.96
N GLY A 437 34.61 9.88 -49.00
CA GLY A 437 33.77 10.86 -49.70
C GLY A 437 32.50 10.24 -50.28
N THR A 438 32.64 9.06 -50.90
CA THR A 438 31.52 8.32 -51.49
C THR A 438 30.47 7.92 -50.45
N TYR A 439 30.91 7.44 -49.29
CA TYR A 439 29.99 7.01 -48.22
C TYR A 439 29.48 8.17 -47.36
N ALA A 440 30.25 9.25 -47.20
CA ALA A 440 29.82 10.44 -46.46
C ALA A 440 28.58 11.09 -47.09
N GLU A 441 28.52 11.15 -48.43
CA GLU A 441 27.36 11.69 -49.14
C GLU A 441 26.09 10.86 -48.88
N ILE A 442 26.22 9.52 -48.91
CA ILE A 442 25.11 8.61 -48.62
C ILE A 442 24.69 8.70 -47.15
N ASN A 443 25.66 8.70 -46.23
CA ASN A 443 25.41 8.81 -44.80
C ASN A 443 24.70 10.13 -44.45
N GLY A 444 25.11 11.25 -45.04
CA GLY A 444 24.44 12.54 -44.86
C GLY A 444 22.97 12.48 -45.26
N ARG A 445 22.67 11.95 -46.47
CA ARG A 445 21.29 11.79 -46.94
C ARG A 445 20.46 10.85 -46.06
N VAL A 446 21.06 9.76 -45.58
CA VAL A 446 20.37 8.76 -44.76
C VAL A 446 20.03 9.32 -43.38
N ILE A 447 20.95 10.08 -42.76
CA ILE A 447 20.73 10.75 -41.49
C ILE A 447 19.65 11.85 -41.64
N GLU A 448 19.73 12.66 -42.69
CA GLU A 448 18.80 13.77 -42.93
C GLU A 448 17.38 13.28 -43.27
N ASN A 449 17.25 12.32 -44.18
CA ASN A 449 15.95 11.84 -44.67
C ASN A 449 15.39 10.67 -43.84
N PHE A 450 16.17 10.14 -42.91
CA PHE A 450 15.82 8.99 -42.08
C PHE A 450 15.30 7.78 -42.89
N LYS A 451 15.90 7.54 -44.06
CA LYS A 451 15.54 6.47 -45.00
C LYS A 451 16.77 5.63 -45.34
N ALA A 452 16.65 4.31 -45.24
CA ALA A 452 17.75 3.41 -45.56
C ALA A 452 18.08 3.43 -47.06
N GLU A 453 19.38 3.41 -47.36
CA GLU A 453 19.92 3.41 -48.73
C GLU A 453 20.86 2.21 -48.92
N LYS A 454 20.87 1.64 -50.13
CA LYS A 454 21.82 0.60 -50.54
C LYS A 454 22.53 1.04 -51.80
N ALA A 455 23.82 0.77 -51.91
CA ALA A 455 24.59 1.10 -53.10
C ALA A 455 25.52 -0.05 -53.48
N LEU A 456 25.69 -0.27 -54.79
CA LEU A 456 26.78 -1.07 -55.34
C LEU A 456 27.78 -0.11 -55.96
N ARG A 457 29.06 -0.21 -55.56
CA ARG A 457 30.13 0.66 -56.06
C ARG A 457 31.29 -0.18 -56.54
N THR A 458 31.79 0.16 -57.71
CA THR A 458 33.05 -0.36 -58.23
C THR A 458 34.14 0.64 -57.90
N PHE A 459 35.19 0.15 -57.29
CA PHE A 459 36.42 0.88 -57.04
C PHE A 459 37.55 0.21 -57.82
N HIS A 460 38.67 0.91 -57.95
CA HIS A 460 39.86 0.37 -58.59
C HIS A 460 40.99 0.41 -57.57
N ASP A 461 41.78 -0.66 -57.50
CA ASP A 461 43.01 -0.67 -56.71
C ASP A 461 44.11 0.16 -57.38
N ASP A 462 45.27 0.26 -56.75
CA ASP A 462 46.41 1.04 -57.25
C ASP A 462 46.96 0.48 -58.58
N ASP A 463 46.71 -0.80 -58.86
CA ASP A 463 47.10 -1.49 -60.10
C ASP A 463 46.01 -1.39 -61.20
N GLY A 464 44.88 -0.74 -60.91
CA GLY A 464 43.76 -0.56 -61.82
C GLY A 464 42.79 -1.74 -61.91
N ASN A 465 42.91 -2.75 -61.05
CA ASN A 465 41.96 -3.86 -61.00
C ASN A 465 40.65 -3.43 -60.32
N PRO A 466 39.49 -3.78 -60.89
CA PRO A 466 38.21 -3.46 -60.28
C PRO A 466 37.91 -4.36 -59.08
N TYR A 467 37.39 -3.76 -58.02
CA TYR A 467 36.80 -4.46 -56.88
C TYR A 467 35.43 -3.85 -56.55
N TRP A 468 34.50 -4.65 -56.05
CA TRP A 468 33.09 -4.31 -55.89
C TRP A 468 32.69 -4.34 -54.42
N TYR A 469 32.18 -3.22 -53.93
CA TYR A 469 31.61 -3.12 -52.59
C TYR A 469 30.11 -2.88 -52.66
N ARG A 470 29.38 -3.69 -51.90
CA ARG A 470 27.97 -3.48 -51.59
C ARG A 470 27.87 -2.80 -50.24
N SER A 471 27.24 -1.64 -50.19
CA SER A 471 26.99 -0.91 -48.94
C SER A 471 25.50 -0.82 -48.62
N ALA A 472 25.19 -0.87 -47.32
CA ALA A 472 23.86 -0.58 -46.78
C ALA A 472 23.99 0.41 -45.63
N HIS A 473 23.16 1.46 -45.66
CA HIS A 473 23.21 2.57 -44.73
C HIS A 473 21.84 2.71 -44.07
N VAL A 474 21.79 2.58 -42.74
CA VAL A 474 20.55 2.55 -41.96
C VAL A 474 20.58 3.66 -40.91
N PRO A 475 19.56 4.52 -40.82
CA PRO A 475 19.59 5.64 -39.89
C PRO A 475 19.35 5.18 -38.45
N LEU A 476 20.16 5.69 -37.54
CA LEU A 476 20.04 5.53 -36.09
C LEU A 476 19.54 6.85 -35.49
N ARG A 477 18.47 6.76 -34.67
CA ARG A 477 17.98 7.94 -33.94
C ARG A 477 18.97 8.30 -32.85
N GLY A 478 19.28 9.59 -32.73
CA GLY A 478 20.01 10.10 -31.58
C GLY A 478 19.19 9.99 -30.30
N ASP A 479 19.88 9.93 -29.17
CA ASP A 479 19.32 10.03 -27.83
C ASP A 479 20.03 11.16 -27.05
N ARG A 480 19.93 11.15 -25.71
CA ARG A 480 20.53 12.21 -24.89
C ARG A 480 22.05 12.23 -24.98
N ASP A 481 22.68 11.07 -25.18
CA ASP A 481 24.11 10.88 -25.04
C ASP A 481 24.80 10.64 -26.40
N TYR A 482 24.04 10.28 -27.46
CA TYR A 482 24.55 10.07 -28.82
C TYR A 482 23.73 10.83 -29.89
N PRO A 483 24.39 11.57 -30.82
CA PRO A 483 23.70 12.22 -31.93
C PRO A 483 23.16 11.21 -32.96
N PRO A 484 22.25 11.62 -33.86
CA PRO A 484 21.84 10.80 -35.00
C PRO A 484 23.04 10.31 -35.81
N ALA A 485 23.01 9.05 -36.22
CA ALA A 485 24.10 8.38 -36.91
C ALA A 485 23.59 7.47 -38.03
N SER A 486 24.47 7.01 -38.91
CA SER A 486 24.20 6.02 -39.94
C SER A 486 24.94 4.73 -39.62
N LEU A 487 24.22 3.63 -39.41
CA LEU A 487 24.80 2.29 -39.40
C LEU A 487 25.16 1.90 -40.84
N THR A 488 26.45 1.94 -41.13
CA THR A 488 27.04 1.58 -42.42
C THR A 488 27.54 0.15 -42.36
N ILE A 489 27.04 -0.67 -43.28
CA ILE A 489 27.47 -2.05 -43.50
C ILE A 489 28.17 -2.09 -44.86
N LEU A 490 29.43 -2.50 -44.90
CA LEU A 490 30.21 -2.67 -46.13
C LEU A 490 30.54 -4.14 -46.33
N ASP A 491 30.34 -4.62 -47.56
CA ASP A 491 30.53 -6.01 -47.95
C ASP A 491 31.30 -6.04 -49.27
N ASP A 492 32.50 -6.63 -49.24
CA ASP A 492 33.31 -6.84 -50.44
C ASP A 492 32.78 -8.06 -51.19
N ILE A 493 32.23 -7.83 -52.38
CA ILE A 493 31.64 -8.88 -53.23
C ILE A 493 32.50 -9.18 -54.46
N THR A 494 33.78 -8.79 -54.43
CA THR A 494 34.70 -8.95 -55.55
C THR A 494 34.86 -10.40 -55.96
N ASP A 495 35.16 -11.29 -55.00
CA ASP A 495 35.32 -12.72 -55.28
C ASP A 495 34.04 -13.34 -55.83
N LEU A 496 32.88 -13.01 -55.23
CA LEU A 496 31.57 -13.49 -55.71
C LEU A 496 31.28 -13.05 -57.15
N THR A 497 31.60 -11.81 -57.48
CA THR A 497 31.40 -11.24 -58.81
C THR A 497 32.32 -11.92 -59.82
N LEU A 498 33.59 -12.09 -59.47
CA LEU A 498 34.58 -12.79 -60.31
C LEU A 498 34.24 -14.27 -60.50
N GLU A 499 33.75 -14.96 -59.47
CA GLU A 499 33.32 -16.36 -59.56
C GLU A 499 32.12 -16.54 -60.48
N THR A 500 31.14 -15.63 -60.39
CA THR A 500 29.97 -15.63 -61.27
C THR A 500 30.40 -15.51 -62.74
N GLU A 501 31.29 -14.56 -63.03
CA GLU A 501 31.85 -14.37 -64.38
C GLU A 501 32.68 -15.56 -64.86
N ARG A 502 33.50 -16.15 -63.98
CA ARG A 502 34.24 -17.39 -64.29
C ARG A 502 33.32 -18.58 -64.55
N SER A 503 32.19 -18.67 -63.84
CA SER A 503 31.19 -19.73 -64.03
C SER A 503 30.52 -19.62 -65.40
N LYS A 504 30.08 -18.42 -65.77
CA LYS A 504 29.50 -18.14 -67.10
C LYS A 504 30.45 -18.51 -68.24
N ARG A 505 31.72 -18.10 -68.16
CA ARG A 505 32.73 -18.46 -69.19
C ARG A 505 32.95 -19.97 -69.30
N ARG A 506 33.02 -20.68 -68.16
CA ARG A 506 33.18 -22.14 -68.16
C ARG A 506 31.98 -22.85 -68.79
N LEU A 507 30.76 -22.37 -68.54
CA LEU A 507 29.55 -22.92 -69.16
C LEU A 507 29.59 -22.79 -70.68
N LEU A 508 29.91 -21.59 -71.20
CA LEU A 508 30.02 -21.37 -72.64
C LEU A 508 31.12 -22.24 -73.28
N GLN A 509 32.28 -22.37 -72.64
CA GLN A 509 33.36 -23.26 -73.12
C GLN A 509 32.95 -24.74 -73.19
N LEU A 510 32.15 -25.22 -72.22
CA LEU A 510 31.62 -26.58 -72.23
C LEU A 510 30.60 -26.77 -73.36
N VAL A 511 29.71 -25.80 -73.57
CA VAL A 511 28.74 -25.81 -74.68
C VAL A 511 29.48 -25.88 -76.02
N ASP A 512 30.48 -25.03 -76.24
CA ASP A 512 31.28 -25.02 -77.47
C ASP A 512 32.02 -26.33 -77.71
N THR A 513 32.56 -26.94 -76.64
CA THR A 513 33.24 -28.23 -76.75
C THR A 513 32.28 -29.34 -77.16
N LEU A 514 31.09 -29.42 -76.56
CA LEU A 514 30.09 -30.44 -76.86
C LEU A 514 29.52 -30.29 -78.27
N VAL A 515 29.14 -29.07 -78.65
CA VAL A 515 28.63 -28.76 -80.00
C VAL A 515 29.71 -29.03 -81.04
N GLY A 516 30.97 -28.64 -80.78
CA GLY A 516 32.09 -28.88 -81.69
C GLY A 516 32.35 -30.36 -81.96
N VAL A 517 32.03 -31.27 -81.02
CA VAL A 517 32.08 -32.73 -81.26
C VAL A 517 30.97 -33.17 -82.23
N VAL A 518 29.75 -32.63 -82.09
CA VAL A 518 28.63 -32.95 -82.98
C VAL A 518 28.88 -32.42 -84.39
N ASP A 519 29.27 -31.15 -84.52
CA ASP A 519 29.51 -30.50 -85.81
C ASP A 519 30.62 -31.21 -86.61
N ARG A 520 31.68 -31.71 -85.96
CA ARG A 520 32.79 -32.42 -86.62
C ARG A 520 32.41 -33.77 -87.23
N ARG A 521 31.24 -34.32 -86.90
CA ARG A 521 30.75 -35.54 -87.58
C ARG A 521 30.36 -35.28 -89.04
N ASP A 522 30.15 -34.02 -89.40
CA ASP A 522 30.03 -33.54 -90.78
C ASP A 522 31.23 -32.62 -91.11
N PRO A 523 32.18 -33.06 -91.94
CA PRO A 523 33.34 -32.25 -92.33
C PRO A 523 32.98 -30.86 -92.88
N TYR A 524 31.81 -30.72 -93.52
CA TYR A 524 31.33 -29.46 -94.10
C TYR A 524 30.50 -28.61 -93.14
N SER A 525 30.24 -29.09 -91.92
CA SER A 525 29.59 -28.32 -90.85
C SER A 525 30.51 -28.08 -89.65
N ALA A 526 31.81 -28.36 -89.77
CA ALA A 526 32.79 -28.06 -88.74
C ALA A 526 32.76 -26.55 -88.38
N ASN A 527 32.47 -26.25 -87.11
CA ASN A 527 32.28 -24.89 -86.56
C ASN A 527 31.05 -24.14 -87.08
N HIS A 528 30.13 -24.78 -87.81
CA HIS A 528 28.93 -24.12 -88.35
C HIS A 528 28.11 -23.45 -87.25
N SER A 529 27.85 -24.14 -86.14
CA SER A 529 27.05 -23.59 -85.04
C SER A 529 27.72 -22.39 -84.35
N SER A 530 29.06 -22.43 -84.22
CA SER A 530 29.84 -21.30 -83.68
C SER A 530 29.77 -20.08 -84.59
N ARG A 531 29.90 -20.29 -85.91
CA ARG A 531 29.78 -19.22 -86.92
C ARG A 531 28.37 -18.62 -86.93
N VAL A 532 27.34 -19.46 -86.79
CA VAL A 532 25.96 -18.97 -86.72
C VAL A 532 25.72 -18.18 -85.44
N ALA A 533 26.25 -18.61 -84.30
CA ALA A 533 26.17 -17.87 -83.05
C ALA A 533 26.85 -16.50 -83.14
N GLU A 534 28.03 -16.44 -83.77
CA GLU A 534 28.77 -15.20 -84.01
C GLU A 534 27.96 -14.21 -84.86
N VAL A 535 27.42 -14.68 -85.99
CA VAL A 535 26.57 -13.85 -86.86
C VAL A 535 25.28 -13.44 -86.15
N ALA A 536 24.66 -14.36 -85.39
CA ALA A 536 23.42 -14.08 -84.66
C ALA A 536 23.63 -13.03 -83.56
N LEU A 537 24.76 -13.06 -82.85
CA LEU A 537 25.12 -12.05 -81.86
C LEU A 537 25.30 -10.67 -82.50
N ALA A 538 26.10 -10.60 -83.58
CA ALA A 538 26.34 -9.36 -84.31
C ALA A 538 25.03 -8.74 -84.86
N VAL A 539 24.19 -9.55 -85.49
CA VAL A 539 22.89 -9.10 -86.01
C VAL A 539 21.96 -8.68 -84.87
N SER A 540 21.93 -9.40 -83.76
CA SER A 540 21.10 -9.05 -82.59
C SER A 540 21.53 -7.73 -81.94
N GLU A 541 22.83 -7.43 -81.93
CA GLU A 541 23.38 -6.16 -81.46
C GLU A 541 23.02 -4.99 -82.39
N GLU A 542 23.19 -5.16 -83.71
CA GLU A 542 22.81 -4.16 -84.70
C GLU A 542 21.29 -3.89 -84.71
N MET A 543 20.48 -4.89 -84.36
CA MET A 543 19.03 -4.73 -84.16
C MET A 543 18.65 -4.03 -82.83
N GLY A 544 19.60 -3.80 -81.92
CA GLY A 544 19.35 -3.16 -80.63
C GLY A 544 18.59 -4.04 -79.63
N LEU A 545 18.72 -5.38 -79.73
CA LEU A 545 18.08 -6.29 -78.77
C LEU A 545 18.71 -6.17 -77.36
N ASN A 546 17.92 -6.39 -76.31
CA ASN A 546 18.41 -6.36 -74.93
C ASN A 546 19.42 -7.51 -74.65
N GLU A 547 20.20 -7.39 -73.56
CA GLU A 547 21.26 -8.34 -73.22
C GLU A 547 20.78 -9.81 -73.17
N VAL A 548 19.62 -10.06 -72.54
CA VAL A 548 19.02 -11.40 -72.45
C VAL A 548 18.69 -11.96 -73.84
N SER A 549 18.12 -11.15 -74.73
CA SER A 549 17.74 -11.59 -76.09
C SER A 549 18.96 -11.82 -76.97
N ARG A 550 20.01 -10.98 -76.85
CA ARG A 550 21.30 -11.18 -77.54
C ARG A 550 21.97 -12.46 -77.10
N SER A 551 22.05 -12.70 -75.78
CA SER A 551 22.61 -13.94 -75.22
C SER A 551 21.78 -15.17 -75.63
N THR A 552 20.46 -15.04 -75.69
CA THR A 552 19.56 -16.10 -76.16
C THR A 552 19.83 -16.46 -77.63
N ALA A 553 19.99 -15.47 -78.51
CA ALA A 553 20.29 -15.68 -79.93
C ALA A 553 21.66 -16.36 -80.13
N GLU A 554 22.68 -15.89 -79.42
CA GLU A 554 24.01 -16.51 -79.44
C GLU A 554 23.94 -17.98 -78.99
N LEU A 555 23.32 -18.24 -77.83
CA LEU A 555 23.27 -19.58 -77.24
C LEU A 555 22.42 -20.55 -78.08
N ALA A 556 21.29 -20.10 -78.61
CA ALA A 556 20.49 -20.89 -79.55
C ALA A 556 21.26 -21.16 -80.87
N GLY A 557 22.02 -20.19 -81.35
CA GLY A 557 22.93 -20.36 -82.50
C GLY A 557 23.95 -21.47 -82.27
N ARG A 558 24.55 -21.52 -81.08
CA ARG A 558 25.51 -22.58 -80.69
C ARG A 558 24.83 -23.95 -80.61
N LEU A 559 23.62 -24.03 -80.07
CA LEU A 559 22.98 -25.31 -79.74
C LEU A 559 22.14 -25.92 -80.88
N MET A 560 21.87 -25.20 -81.97
CA MET A 560 20.90 -25.64 -82.99
C MET A 560 21.18 -27.01 -83.62
N ASN A 561 22.46 -27.39 -83.75
CA ASN A 561 22.87 -28.64 -84.39
C ASN A 561 23.06 -29.79 -83.39
N LEU A 562 22.85 -29.61 -82.09
CA LEU A 562 23.11 -30.63 -81.08
C LEU A 562 22.41 -31.96 -81.38
N GLY A 563 21.16 -31.92 -81.85
CA GLY A 563 20.35 -33.07 -82.23
C GLY A 563 20.86 -33.83 -83.45
N LYS A 564 21.79 -33.26 -84.24
CA LYS A 564 22.48 -34.00 -85.32
C LYS A 564 23.29 -35.18 -84.80
N ILE A 565 23.54 -35.27 -83.49
CA ILE A 565 24.15 -36.45 -82.86
C ILE A 565 23.34 -37.73 -83.13
N PHE A 566 22.03 -37.65 -83.33
CA PHE A 566 21.19 -38.83 -83.62
C PHE A 566 21.08 -39.14 -85.12
N ILE A 567 21.71 -38.34 -85.98
CA ILE A 567 21.70 -38.54 -87.42
C ILE A 567 22.89 -39.45 -87.81
N PRO A 568 22.67 -40.51 -88.62
CA PRO A 568 23.75 -41.35 -89.13
C PRO A 568 24.78 -40.54 -89.92
N THR A 569 26.07 -40.83 -89.74
CA THR A 569 27.15 -40.07 -90.39
C THR A 569 27.08 -40.19 -91.91
N GLU A 570 26.67 -41.35 -92.42
CA GLU A 570 26.48 -41.61 -93.86
C GLU A 570 25.45 -40.67 -94.48
N LEU A 571 24.44 -40.26 -93.70
CA LEU A 571 23.42 -39.31 -94.13
C LEU A 571 23.95 -37.87 -94.08
N LEU A 572 24.74 -37.53 -93.05
CA LEU A 572 25.37 -36.21 -92.92
C LEU A 572 26.38 -35.92 -94.05
N THR A 573 27.10 -36.95 -94.52
CA THR A 573 28.15 -36.81 -95.55
C THR A 573 27.68 -37.16 -96.97
N LYS A 574 26.38 -37.34 -97.21
CA LYS A 574 25.83 -37.77 -98.51
C LYS A 574 25.97 -36.65 -99.56
N SER A 575 26.59 -36.97 -100.70
CA SER A 575 26.79 -36.02 -101.82
C SER A 575 25.66 -36.02 -102.87
N GLY A 576 24.76 -37.02 -102.84
CA GLY A 576 23.58 -37.10 -103.70
C GLY A 576 22.33 -36.45 -103.10
N GLN A 577 21.24 -36.35 -103.87
CA GLN A 577 19.96 -35.84 -103.36
C GLN A 577 19.44 -36.73 -102.21
N LEU A 578 18.93 -36.06 -101.17
CA LEU A 578 18.29 -36.71 -100.03
C LEU A 578 16.86 -37.12 -100.38
N THR A 579 16.41 -38.29 -99.92
CA THR A 579 15.00 -38.70 -100.00
C THR A 579 14.13 -37.83 -99.10
N ASP A 580 12.81 -37.90 -99.27
CA ASP A 580 11.88 -37.09 -98.48
C ASP A 580 11.97 -37.45 -96.99
N GLU A 581 12.15 -38.73 -96.66
CA GLU A 581 12.35 -39.22 -95.29
C GLU A 581 13.69 -38.77 -94.70
N GLU A 582 14.74 -38.75 -95.50
CA GLU A 582 16.08 -38.28 -95.10
C GLU A 582 16.10 -36.77 -94.82
N ARG A 583 15.37 -35.97 -95.62
CA ARG A 583 15.21 -34.52 -95.38
C ARG A 583 14.40 -34.24 -94.13
N ASP A 584 13.31 -34.98 -93.92
CA ASP A 584 12.48 -34.85 -92.73
C ASP A 584 13.24 -35.23 -91.44
N LEU A 585 14.10 -36.25 -91.50
CA LEU A 585 14.96 -36.63 -90.37
C LEU A 585 15.98 -35.53 -90.03
N LEU A 586 16.56 -34.85 -91.02
CA LEU A 586 17.45 -33.71 -90.80
C LEU A 586 16.71 -32.49 -90.25
N ALA A 587 15.51 -32.19 -90.77
CA ALA A 587 14.69 -31.08 -90.28
C ALA A 587 14.32 -31.26 -88.80
N ARG A 588 13.94 -32.48 -88.41
CA ARG A 588 13.64 -32.82 -87.00
C ARG A 588 14.84 -32.72 -86.07
N SER A 589 16.08 -32.67 -86.57
CA SER A 589 17.26 -32.58 -85.71
C SER A 589 17.31 -31.29 -84.88
N VAL A 590 16.71 -30.19 -85.35
CA VAL A 590 16.61 -28.92 -84.61
C VAL A 590 15.61 -29.03 -83.46
N GLU A 591 14.49 -29.72 -83.65
CA GLU A 591 13.54 -30.02 -82.56
C GLU A 591 14.18 -30.93 -81.52
N VAL A 592 14.95 -31.93 -81.97
CA VAL A 592 15.71 -32.80 -81.05
C VAL A 592 16.74 -31.98 -80.26
N SER A 593 17.41 -30.98 -80.86
CA SER A 593 18.28 -30.06 -80.12
C SER A 593 17.54 -29.34 -79.00
N ALA A 594 16.32 -28.87 -79.26
CA ALA A 594 15.49 -28.20 -78.27
C ALA A 594 15.06 -29.17 -77.14
N ASP A 595 14.65 -30.39 -77.48
CA ASP A 595 14.23 -31.40 -76.51
C ASP A 595 15.40 -31.86 -75.61
N MET A 596 16.61 -31.95 -76.17
CA MET A 596 17.81 -32.31 -75.41
C MET A 596 18.14 -31.31 -74.29
N ILE A 597 17.79 -30.04 -74.47
CA ILE A 597 18.08 -28.97 -73.50
C ILE A 597 16.83 -28.45 -72.78
N GLU A 598 15.66 -29.06 -73.00
CA GLU A 598 14.38 -28.59 -72.46
C GLU A 598 14.37 -28.43 -70.93
N LYS A 599 15.15 -29.25 -70.22
CA LYS A 599 15.27 -29.23 -68.76
C LYS A 599 16.34 -28.27 -68.23
N VAL A 600 17.05 -27.57 -69.10
CA VAL A 600 18.09 -26.60 -68.70
C VAL A 600 17.44 -25.23 -68.54
N GLU A 601 17.60 -24.64 -67.36
CA GLU A 601 17.11 -23.29 -67.08
C GLU A 601 18.07 -22.24 -67.64
N PHE A 602 17.60 -21.48 -68.64
CA PHE A 602 18.33 -20.36 -69.23
C PHE A 602 17.68 -19.03 -68.85
N GLU A 603 18.46 -17.95 -68.82
CA GLU A 603 17.96 -16.59 -68.50
C GLU A 603 16.96 -16.05 -69.55
N GLY A 604 17.01 -16.58 -70.79
CA GLY A 604 16.07 -16.26 -71.86
C GLY A 604 15.51 -17.50 -72.57
N PRO A 605 14.59 -17.32 -73.53
CA PRO A 605 13.79 -18.40 -74.13
C PRO A 605 14.57 -19.22 -75.17
N VAL A 606 15.68 -19.86 -74.79
CA VAL A 606 16.58 -20.60 -75.70
C VAL A 606 15.87 -21.80 -76.36
N VAL A 607 15.11 -22.58 -75.59
CA VAL A 607 14.36 -23.76 -76.08
C VAL A 607 13.31 -23.35 -77.12
N ASP A 608 12.53 -22.31 -76.82
CA ASP A 608 11.52 -21.79 -77.74
C ASP A 608 12.17 -21.16 -78.97
N THR A 609 13.33 -20.52 -78.80
CA THR A 609 14.13 -20.01 -79.91
C THR A 609 14.49 -21.15 -80.86
N LEU A 610 15.09 -22.24 -80.35
CA LEU A 610 15.46 -23.40 -81.17
C LEU A 610 14.28 -23.99 -81.94
N ARG A 611 13.13 -24.15 -81.27
CA ARG A 611 11.89 -24.68 -81.87
C ARG A 611 11.32 -23.83 -83.01
N GLN A 612 11.75 -22.58 -83.12
CA GLN A 612 11.27 -21.61 -84.10
C GLN A 612 12.33 -21.22 -85.15
N ILE A 613 13.55 -21.76 -85.07
CA ILE A 613 14.65 -21.41 -86.00
C ILE A 613 14.31 -21.77 -87.45
N ASP A 614 13.49 -22.77 -87.72
CA ASP A 614 13.14 -23.16 -89.10
C ASP A 614 11.81 -22.55 -89.60
N GLU A 615 11.20 -21.64 -88.82
CA GLU A 615 10.01 -20.91 -89.26
C GLU A 615 10.32 -19.93 -90.40
N ALA A 616 9.34 -19.71 -91.27
CA ALA A 616 9.42 -18.70 -92.33
C ALA A 616 8.60 -17.48 -91.93
N TRP A 617 9.12 -16.28 -92.20
CA TRP A 617 8.46 -15.01 -91.86
C TRP A 617 7.00 -14.92 -92.37
N ASP A 618 6.68 -15.50 -93.53
CA ASP A 618 5.36 -15.50 -94.14
C ASP A 618 4.35 -16.51 -93.53
N GLY A 619 4.80 -17.41 -92.65
CA GLY A 619 4.00 -18.46 -92.03
C GLY A 619 4.06 -19.82 -92.73
N SER A 620 4.93 -20.00 -93.73
CA SER A 620 5.11 -21.29 -94.43
C SER A 620 6.02 -22.30 -93.70
N GLY A 621 6.44 -21.99 -92.47
CA GLY A 621 7.29 -22.84 -91.63
C GLY A 621 6.56 -24.01 -90.96
N PRO A 622 7.29 -24.91 -90.27
CA PRO A 622 6.76 -26.16 -89.72
C PRO A 622 5.60 -25.99 -88.73
N ARG A 623 5.58 -24.93 -87.93
CA ARG A 623 4.56 -24.63 -86.92
C ARG A 623 3.61 -23.50 -87.36
N GLY A 624 3.84 -22.92 -88.53
CA GLY A 624 2.98 -21.90 -89.12
C GLY A 624 3.01 -20.55 -88.39
N LEU A 625 4.08 -20.25 -87.66
CA LEU A 625 4.23 -18.95 -86.99
C LEU A 625 4.58 -17.87 -88.02
N LYS A 626 3.99 -16.68 -87.87
CA LYS A 626 4.11 -15.61 -88.87
C LYS A 626 4.61 -14.30 -88.25
N GLY A 627 5.53 -13.64 -88.93
CA GLY A 627 6.00 -12.31 -88.56
C GLY A 627 6.54 -12.23 -87.13
N GLU A 628 5.94 -11.37 -86.31
CA GLU A 628 6.36 -11.12 -84.93
C GLU A 628 5.90 -12.19 -83.92
N ASP A 629 5.09 -13.17 -84.34
CA ASP A 629 4.78 -14.35 -83.54
C ASP A 629 6.02 -15.26 -83.37
N ILE A 630 7.03 -15.07 -84.23
CA ILE A 630 8.35 -15.70 -84.11
C ILE A 630 9.22 -14.87 -83.16
N VAL A 631 9.76 -15.49 -82.11
CA VAL A 631 10.59 -14.77 -81.13
C VAL A 631 11.79 -14.12 -81.81
N ALA A 632 12.14 -12.89 -81.40
CA ALA A 632 13.19 -12.10 -82.06
C ALA A 632 14.53 -12.85 -82.19
N PRO A 633 15.01 -13.59 -81.16
CA PRO A 633 16.21 -14.41 -81.31
C PRO A 633 16.10 -15.47 -82.41
N ALA A 634 14.93 -16.11 -82.59
CA ALA A 634 14.75 -17.16 -83.60
C ALA A 634 14.80 -16.60 -85.03
N ARG A 635 14.22 -15.42 -85.25
CA ARG A 635 14.30 -14.70 -86.52
C ARG A 635 15.75 -14.39 -86.91
N VAL A 636 16.54 -13.97 -85.93
CA VAL A 636 17.97 -13.67 -86.13
C VAL A 636 18.76 -14.95 -86.42
N VAL A 637 18.53 -16.01 -85.65
CA VAL A 637 19.27 -17.27 -85.80
C VAL A 637 18.91 -17.99 -87.11
N ASN A 638 17.65 -17.95 -87.54
CA ASN A 638 17.18 -18.44 -88.85
C ASN A 638 17.97 -17.78 -89.99
N LEU A 639 18.04 -16.44 -89.98
CA LEU A 639 18.80 -15.67 -90.96
C LEU A 639 20.30 -16.00 -90.91
N ALA A 640 20.88 -16.02 -89.72
CA ALA A 640 22.29 -16.31 -89.52
C ALA A 640 22.65 -17.72 -90.02
N ASN A 641 21.80 -18.71 -89.77
CA ASN A 641 21.96 -20.09 -90.25
C ASN A 641 21.94 -20.16 -91.79
N ALA A 642 21.00 -19.46 -92.43
CA ALA A 642 20.92 -19.39 -93.89
C ALA A 642 22.14 -18.68 -94.49
N PHE A 643 22.56 -17.56 -93.90
CA PHE A 643 23.73 -16.80 -94.31
C PHE A 643 25.01 -17.65 -94.24
N VAL A 644 25.33 -18.19 -93.06
CA VAL A 644 26.52 -19.05 -92.87
C VAL A 644 26.43 -20.27 -93.77
N GLY A 645 25.25 -20.86 -93.91
CA GLY A 645 25.05 -22.05 -94.73
C GLY A 645 25.26 -21.82 -96.23
N MET A 646 24.90 -20.64 -96.75
CA MET A 646 25.15 -20.25 -98.16
C MET A 646 26.61 -19.85 -98.39
N LEU A 647 27.19 -19.15 -97.43
CA LEU A 647 28.55 -18.64 -97.48
C LEU A 647 29.60 -19.74 -97.30
N SER A 648 29.28 -20.82 -96.58
CA SER A 648 30.17 -21.97 -96.40
C SER A 648 30.04 -22.99 -97.56
N PRO A 649 31.14 -23.70 -97.92
CA PRO A 649 31.06 -24.82 -98.86
C PRO A 649 30.28 -26.00 -98.27
N ARG A 650 29.64 -26.79 -99.13
CA ARG A 650 28.85 -28.00 -98.76
C ARG A 650 29.31 -29.18 -99.61
N ALA A 651 29.06 -30.41 -99.16
CA ALA A 651 29.46 -31.64 -99.84
C ALA A 651 29.04 -31.73 -101.33
N TYR A 652 27.97 -31.04 -101.72
CA TYR A 652 27.42 -31.04 -103.08
C TYR A 652 27.54 -29.69 -103.81
N ARG A 653 28.07 -28.62 -103.18
CA ARG A 653 28.25 -27.29 -103.80
C ARG A 653 29.33 -26.44 -103.14
N GLY A 654 30.01 -25.60 -103.91
CA GLY A 654 30.93 -24.59 -103.37
C GLY A 654 30.24 -23.45 -102.60
N ALA A 655 31.07 -22.66 -101.90
CA ALA A 655 30.68 -21.43 -101.22
C ALA A 655 30.16 -20.36 -102.19
N PHE A 656 29.11 -19.62 -101.81
CA PHE A 656 28.66 -18.46 -102.58
C PHE A 656 29.50 -17.21 -102.25
N THR A 657 29.46 -16.19 -103.11
CA THR A 657 30.07 -14.88 -102.80
C THR A 657 29.13 -14.08 -101.90
N PHE A 658 29.66 -13.14 -101.11
CA PHE A 658 28.85 -12.29 -100.23
C PHE A 658 27.74 -11.57 -100.99
N GLU A 659 28.04 -11.03 -102.18
CA GLU A 659 27.07 -10.29 -103.02
C GLU A 659 25.92 -11.20 -103.46
N LYS A 660 26.23 -12.47 -103.78
CA LYS A 660 25.20 -13.45 -104.17
C LYS A 660 24.33 -13.83 -102.98
N VAL A 661 24.93 -14.00 -101.80
CA VAL A 661 24.18 -14.34 -100.57
C VAL A 661 23.29 -13.16 -100.15
N GLU A 662 23.82 -11.94 -100.13
CA GLU A 662 23.07 -10.71 -99.85
C GLU A 662 21.89 -10.56 -100.81
N GLY A 663 22.10 -10.76 -102.12
CA GLY A 663 21.04 -10.71 -103.12
C GLY A 663 19.91 -11.72 -102.83
N ILE A 664 20.26 -12.98 -102.54
CA ILE A 664 19.27 -14.02 -102.19
C ILE A 664 18.52 -13.65 -100.91
N LEU A 665 19.23 -13.19 -99.86
CA LEU A 665 18.58 -12.83 -98.58
C LEU A 665 17.65 -11.63 -98.71
N MET A 666 17.97 -10.66 -99.57
CA MET A 666 17.11 -9.51 -99.89
C MET A 666 15.88 -9.91 -100.69
N GLU A 667 16.01 -10.79 -101.69
CA GLU A 667 14.88 -11.33 -102.46
C GLU A 667 13.92 -12.15 -101.57
N GLU A 668 14.47 -12.82 -100.55
CA GLU A 668 13.74 -13.66 -99.60
C GLU A 668 13.25 -12.90 -98.35
N ALA A 669 13.55 -11.60 -98.25
CA ALA A 669 13.09 -10.74 -97.17
C ALA A 669 11.56 -10.61 -97.17
N GLU A 670 10.95 -10.59 -95.99
CA GLU A 670 9.49 -10.60 -95.79
C GLU A 670 8.75 -11.86 -96.32
N ARG A 671 9.49 -12.83 -96.88
CA ARG A 671 8.98 -14.17 -97.23
C ARG A 671 9.53 -15.23 -96.28
N LYS A 672 10.84 -15.45 -96.29
CA LYS A 672 11.51 -16.39 -95.39
C LYS A 672 12.11 -15.68 -94.18
N PHE A 673 12.70 -14.50 -94.37
CA PHE A 673 13.46 -13.81 -93.34
C PHE A 673 12.80 -12.50 -92.90
N ASP A 674 12.98 -12.12 -91.64
CA ASP A 674 12.62 -10.78 -91.15
C ASP A 674 13.48 -9.73 -91.85
N ARG A 675 12.84 -8.77 -92.51
CA ARG A 675 13.53 -7.66 -93.17
C ARG A 675 14.44 -6.87 -92.25
N LYS A 676 14.07 -6.69 -90.97
CA LYS A 676 14.91 -5.96 -90.00
C LYS A 676 16.24 -6.70 -89.77
N ALA A 677 16.19 -8.03 -89.66
CA ALA A 677 17.37 -8.85 -89.49
C ALA A 677 18.25 -8.84 -90.75
N VAL A 678 17.64 -8.92 -91.95
CA VAL A 678 18.39 -8.84 -93.23
C VAL A 678 19.11 -7.50 -93.36
N LEU A 679 18.43 -6.39 -93.05
CA LEU A 679 19.02 -5.06 -93.08
C LEU A 679 20.15 -4.89 -92.05
N ALA A 680 19.99 -5.43 -90.84
CA ALA A 680 21.03 -5.41 -89.81
C ALA A 680 22.28 -6.20 -90.23
N LEU A 681 22.09 -7.37 -90.85
CA LEU A 681 23.19 -8.17 -91.40
C LEU A 681 23.94 -7.42 -92.52
N VAL A 682 23.21 -6.84 -93.47
CA VAL A 682 23.82 -6.07 -94.57
C VAL A 682 24.54 -4.83 -94.04
N HIS A 683 23.95 -4.13 -93.06
CA HIS A 683 24.59 -3.00 -92.40
C HIS A 683 25.92 -3.41 -91.75
N TYR A 684 25.95 -4.54 -91.04
CA TYR A 684 27.18 -5.07 -90.43
C TYR A 684 28.24 -5.43 -91.49
N LEU A 685 27.84 -6.06 -92.60
CA LEU A 685 28.75 -6.42 -93.69
C LEU A 685 29.38 -5.19 -94.37
N GLU A 686 28.63 -4.11 -94.55
CA GLU A 686 29.09 -2.90 -95.24
C GLU A 686 29.82 -1.90 -94.32
N ASN A 687 29.44 -1.80 -93.04
CA ASN A 687 29.87 -0.70 -92.16
C ASN A 687 30.67 -1.13 -90.91
N LYS A 688 30.83 -2.45 -90.67
CA LYS A 688 31.51 -3.01 -89.49
C LYS A 688 32.56 -4.07 -89.87
N ASP A 689 33.15 -3.93 -91.05
CA ASP A 689 34.17 -4.87 -91.59
C ASP A 689 33.71 -6.34 -91.61
N GLY A 690 32.39 -6.60 -91.66
CA GLY A 690 31.84 -7.95 -91.57
C GLY A 690 32.28 -8.87 -92.71
N ARG A 691 32.52 -8.32 -93.91
CA ARG A 691 33.07 -9.07 -95.05
C ARG A 691 34.50 -9.56 -94.82
N GLU A 692 35.33 -8.76 -94.14
CA GLU A 692 36.69 -9.16 -93.78
C GLU A 692 36.67 -10.15 -92.61
N THR A 693 35.86 -9.86 -91.59
CA THR A 693 35.69 -10.68 -90.39
C THR A 693 35.25 -12.10 -90.73
N TRP A 694 34.27 -12.26 -91.62
CA TRP A 694 33.70 -13.57 -91.98
C TRP A 694 34.21 -14.14 -93.31
N ALA A 695 35.25 -13.55 -93.92
CA ALA A 695 35.84 -14.06 -95.17
C ALA A 695 36.24 -15.54 -95.07
N HIS A 696 36.76 -15.93 -93.90
CA HIS A 696 37.21 -17.28 -93.58
C HIS A 696 36.07 -18.32 -93.55
N PHE A 697 34.79 -17.92 -93.55
CA PHE A 697 33.67 -18.87 -93.63
C PHE A 697 33.63 -19.60 -94.98
N ARG A 698 34.20 -19.00 -96.02
CA ARG A 698 34.20 -19.50 -97.40
C ARG A 698 35.31 -20.51 -97.69
N GLU A 699 36.26 -20.68 -96.78
CA GLU A 699 37.39 -21.62 -96.93
C GLU A 699 36.91 -23.08 -96.89
N ASP A 700 37.56 -23.95 -97.67
CA ASP A 700 37.24 -25.37 -97.71
C ASP A 700 37.74 -26.08 -96.42
N PRO A 701 36.85 -26.67 -95.61
CA PRO A 701 37.24 -27.33 -94.36
C PRO A 701 38.05 -28.63 -94.56
N THR A 702 38.15 -29.16 -95.79
CA THR A 702 38.88 -30.40 -96.10
C THR A 702 40.33 -30.18 -96.51
N GLY A 703 40.76 -28.92 -96.71
CA GLY A 703 42.16 -28.55 -96.95
C GLY A 703 42.75 -29.02 -98.28
N THR A 704 41.92 -29.36 -99.27
CA THR A 704 42.33 -29.68 -100.65
C THR A 704 42.17 -28.53 -101.62
#